data_AF-A0AAE8M7G6-F1
#
_entry.id   AF-A0AAE8M7G6-F1
#
_cell.length_a   1.000
_cell.length_b   1.000
_cell.length_c   1.000
_cell.angle_alpha   90.00
_cell.angle_beta   90.00
_cell.angle_gamma   90.00
#
_symmetry.space_group_name_H-M   'P 1'
#
loop_
_entity.id
_entity.type
_entity.pdbx_description
1 polymer ?
#
loop_
_entity_poly.entity_id
_entity_poly.type
_entity_poly.pdbx_seq_one_letter_code
_entity_poly.pdbx_strand_id
1 'polypeptide(L)'
;MNHHATGTAEEKAGKVRQRRAHTRSRAGCAECRTRRVRCGEQRPTCLNCVKSKRVCEYPPAKIPLRERRALERGGQAQPWEQSPWDVSKGSKRPGVSSSNTLARQLVLSGSAKTFNVAIDMPLRSQELFHYFFETGQKFGVYPDPNKDSMRYIISDPDALRTAVLIAGTHFAFNVGSLQAFEPTFLFHKIETLRMVKNWVSGGDPKLIASITKQVATLAYTEVCRGDILMAETHLTVIYSVSNNSKDEMIAKRKTLDQELSDRYFLLTSTFIHGIKSILKAVLRYEGLSADIAGLDASITLGLIHRWHLTEGKHSHYLKLKALRLFPAFFATPHSGATLLDVNSKYVIGDLRQATQRFGVDEYRKYTKGSHFMEDEFWLQSQASVFYDKIIMEHLNSISYGNSDHYDSSTTDETDDTDDKTSWCALIVGSQLYIEQVLPLWHPFKKEIYLYSIRILQRELDYALRKPQTAYQADLMFWESFLGLMSIYAHGKQGELDGEPGFRPFFEKTVREQSKSLGLRTWADARAVLSRVTWSAAYAGDGAGVIGLTSALLLAKEGNKVTVVGKHMPGDYDAEYASPWAGANVIPLSPKEASLWERRTWIALKKLVEESPEAGIHFQTTHVLRRNKDTEAAKSGFSAHFYAANPWFKEIFDNFRDNQPSEMAPGYDSGFQYQGVCINVAIYLPWLLGQCLKYGVVVKRAILTNINEAKYLSHTGQKANIIVNATGLGSLKLGGVEDTTVAPARGQVVVVRNETPRNLPLFMCSSALDESGEEIYAMQRAAGGGTVLGGTYQIGNWDTQPDPNTANRIMQRIVDLCPEIAGGKGIPGLSIIRHGVGFRPYRKGGMRLEEEKLDDETWVIHNYGHSGWGYMGSYGCAEGVVKLVGKVTDKTRAKL
;
A
#
# COMPACT_ATOMS: atom_id res chain seq x y z
N MET A 1 45.78 57.39 14.02
CA MET A 1 46.08 58.02 15.31
C MET A 1 46.68 56.97 16.22
N ASN A 2 47.96 57.13 16.56
CA ASN A 2 48.58 56.43 17.68
C ASN A 2 47.90 56.87 18.98
N HIS A 3 47.67 55.97 19.93
CA HIS A 3 47.91 56.28 21.34
C HIS A 3 48.17 55.02 22.17
N HIS A 4 49.20 55.17 22.98
CA HIS A 4 49.82 54.25 23.93
C HIS A 4 49.03 54.11 25.24
N ALA A 5 49.50 53.13 26.03
CA ALA A 5 49.48 53.04 27.50
C ALA A 5 48.21 52.38 28.07
N THR A 6 48.23 51.46 29.04
CA THR A 6 49.12 51.08 30.17
C THR A 6 48.74 49.61 30.51
N GLY A 7 49.53 48.70 31.09
CA GLY A 7 50.67 48.81 31.99
C GLY A 7 50.29 48.27 33.36
N THR A 8 50.49 46.98 33.64
CA THR A 8 50.83 46.44 34.98
C THR A 8 51.58 45.12 34.84
N ALA A 9 52.78 45.09 35.40
CA ALA A 9 53.69 43.96 35.49
C ALA A 9 53.49 43.23 36.83
N GLU A 10 53.67 41.90 36.83
CA GLU A 10 54.25 41.18 37.97
C GLU A 10 54.78 39.81 37.50
N GLU A 11 56.04 39.55 37.84
CA GLU A 11 56.84 38.39 37.45
C GLU A 11 56.38 37.09 38.12
N LYS A 12 56.26 36.01 37.35
CA LYS A 12 56.39 34.63 37.87
C LYS A 12 57.13 33.73 36.90
N ALA A 13 58.36 33.38 37.31
CA ALA A 13 59.11 32.14 37.10
C ALA A 13 59.16 31.53 35.69
N GLY A 14 60.39 31.42 35.17
CA GLY A 14 60.71 30.67 33.95
C GLY A 14 60.13 29.25 33.98
N LYS A 15 59.23 28.98 33.03
CA LYS A 15 58.86 27.62 32.64
C LYS A 15 59.49 27.33 31.29
N VAL A 16 60.45 26.41 31.30
CA VAL A 16 60.94 25.67 30.14
C VAL A 16 59.74 25.27 29.27
N ARG A 17 59.68 25.76 28.02
CA ARG A 17 58.67 25.34 27.04
C ARG A 17 58.98 23.91 26.60
N GLN A 18 58.60 22.94 27.42
CA GLN A 18 58.55 21.54 27.00
C GLN A 18 57.59 21.43 25.82
N ARG A 19 58.08 20.98 24.66
CA ARG A 19 57.22 20.49 23.59
C ARG A 19 56.36 19.37 24.17
N ARG A 20 55.05 19.61 24.35
CA ARG A 20 54.09 18.55 24.67
C ARG A 20 54.19 17.51 23.55
N ALA A 21 54.56 16.29 23.91
CA ALA A 21 54.50 15.16 23.00
C ALA A 21 53.02 14.92 22.66
N HIS A 22 52.68 15.04 21.38
CA HIS A 22 51.36 14.70 20.88
C HIS A 22 51.35 13.24 20.42
N THR A 23 50.37 12.47 20.88
CA THR A 23 50.07 11.14 20.35
C THR A 23 49.67 11.27 18.88
N ARG A 24 50.41 10.59 17.99
CA ARG A 24 50.18 10.61 16.55
C ARG A 24 48.83 9.99 16.25
N SER A 25 47.99 10.68 15.48
CA SER A 25 46.70 10.21 15.00
C SER A 25 46.92 9.02 14.05
N ARG A 26 46.65 7.77 14.50
CA ARG A 26 46.93 6.54 13.73
C ARG A 26 46.14 6.48 12.40
N ALA A 27 45.04 7.22 12.28
CA ALA A 27 44.18 7.28 11.11
C ALA A 27 44.24 8.62 10.35
N GLY A 28 45.14 9.55 10.71
CA GLY A 28 45.23 10.87 10.07
C GLY A 28 45.61 10.85 8.58
N CYS A 29 45.32 11.92 7.83
CA CYS A 29 45.68 12.02 6.42
C CYS A 29 47.20 12.08 6.21
N ALA A 30 47.66 11.69 5.03
CA ALA A 30 49.07 11.70 4.64
C ALA A 30 49.69 13.09 4.80
N GLU A 31 48.98 14.15 4.38
CA GLU A 31 49.48 15.53 4.43
C GLU A 31 49.73 16.01 5.88
N CYS A 32 48.80 15.75 6.80
CA CYS A 32 49.01 16.10 8.21
C CYS A 32 50.11 15.24 8.88
N ARG A 33 50.24 13.97 8.48
CA ARG A 33 51.32 13.09 8.97
C ARG A 33 52.70 13.57 8.51
N THR A 34 52.85 13.94 7.23
CA THR A 34 54.09 14.47 6.67
C THR A 34 54.49 15.76 7.36
N ARG A 35 53.52 16.64 7.62
CA ARG A 35 53.73 17.90 8.34
C ARG A 35 53.91 17.74 9.85
N ARG A 36 53.80 16.51 10.37
CA ARG A 36 53.92 16.16 11.80
C ARG A 36 53.00 17.00 12.69
N VAL A 37 51.82 17.35 12.19
CA VAL A 37 50.75 18.03 12.92
C VAL A 37 49.59 17.07 13.18
N ARG A 38 48.82 17.27 14.25
CA ARG A 38 47.67 16.41 14.57
C ARG A 38 46.60 16.58 13.48
N CYS A 39 46.20 15.48 12.85
CA CYS A 39 45.09 15.49 11.91
C CYS A 39 43.77 15.56 12.68
N GLY A 40 42.80 16.30 12.16
CA GLY A 40 41.44 16.32 12.71
C GLY A 40 40.62 15.07 12.37
N GLU A 41 41.12 14.22 11.46
CA GLU A 41 40.51 12.95 11.03
C GLU A 41 39.12 13.05 10.37
N GLN A 42 38.60 14.26 10.12
CA GLN A 42 37.40 14.45 9.30
C GLN A 42 37.65 14.02 7.84
N ARG A 43 36.66 13.35 7.24
CA ARG A 43 36.67 12.90 5.84
C ARG A 43 35.56 13.64 5.07
N PRO A 44 35.77 13.96 3.78
CA PRO A 44 36.91 13.61 2.93
C PRO A 44 38.18 14.44 3.18
N THR A 45 38.07 15.63 3.75
CA THR A 45 39.21 16.53 4.03
C THR A 45 39.24 16.98 5.49
N CYS A 46 40.42 16.99 6.12
CA CYS A 46 40.54 17.41 7.52
C CYS A 46 40.62 18.94 7.66
N LEU A 47 40.12 19.46 8.78
CA LEU A 47 40.09 20.91 9.06
C LEU A 47 41.46 21.61 8.95
N ASN A 48 42.54 20.91 9.28
CA ASN A 48 43.90 21.46 9.17
C ASN A 48 44.36 21.61 7.71
N CYS A 49 44.00 20.67 6.84
CA CYS A 49 44.28 20.77 5.40
C CYS A 49 43.41 21.84 4.73
N VAL A 50 42.17 22.01 5.19
CA VAL A 50 41.27 23.09 4.73
C VAL A 50 41.84 24.46 5.10
N LYS A 51 42.20 24.68 6.37
CA LYS A 51 42.78 25.96 6.83
C LYS A 51 44.11 26.29 6.19
N SER A 52 44.88 25.29 5.79
CA SER A 52 46.16 25.49 5.11
C SER A 52 46.08 25.43 3.59
N LYS A 53 44.87 25.29 3.03
CA LYS A 53 44.57 25.19 1.58
C LYS A 53 45.43 24.13 0.87
N ARG A 54 45.49 22.91 1.41
CA ARG A 54 46.27 21.79 0.86
C ARG A 54 45.39 20.57 0.57
N VAL A 55 45.81 19.78 -0.41
CA VAL A 55 45.17 18.53 -0.79
C VAL A 55 45.29 17.52 0.36
N CYS A 56 44.17 16.90 0.73
CA CYS A 56 44.07 16.02 1.89
C CYS A 56 43.75 14.59 1.43
N GLU A 57 44.70 13.68 1.61
CA GLU A 57 44.59 12.29 1.14
C GLU A 57 44.81 11.31 2.30
N TYR A 58 43.96 10.29 2.45
CA TYR A 58 44.07 9.28 3.50
C TYR A 58 44.61 7.96 2.93
N PRO A 59 45.65 7.34 3.54
CA PRO A 59 46.20 6.08 3.04
C PRO A 59 45.20 4.92 3.21
N PRO A 60 45.17 3.93 2.28
CA PRO A 60 44.30 2.76 2.37
C PRO A 60 44.64 1.88 3.58
N ALA A 61 43.64 1.21 4.14
CA ALA A 61 43.80 0.38 5.34
C ALA A 61 44.72 -0.84 5.07
N LYS A 62 45.74 -1.04 5.91
CA LYS A 62 46.65 -2.20 5.82
C LYS A 62 46.14 -3.34 6.70
N ILE A 63 46.08 -4.54 6.13
CA ILE A 63 45.72 -5.81 6.79
C ILE A 63 46.74 -6.12 7.93
N PRO A 64 46.31 -6.52 9.14
CA PRO A 64 47.22 -6.84 10.26
C PRO A 64 48.15 -8.03 10.00
N LEU A 65 49.39 -7.96 10.52
CA LEU A 65 50.46 -8.95 10.35
C LEU A 65 50.11 -10.39 10.80
N ARG A 66 49.14 -10.56 11.71
CA ARG A 66 48.68 -11.88 12.16
C ARG A 66 47.98 -12.66 11.04
N GLU A 67 47.22 -11.96 10.20
CA GLU A 67 46.49 -12.53 9.06
C GLU A 67 47.44 -12.80 7.88
N ARG A 68 48.48 -11.98 7.71
CA ARG A 68 49.55 -12.25 6.72
C ARG A 68 50.35 -13.51 7.04
N ARG A 69 50.63 -13.78 8.32
CA ARG A 69 51.30 -15.02 8.77
C ARG A 69 50.42 -16.27 8.73
N ALA A 70 49.12 -16.12 8.63
CA ALA A 70 48.20 -17.25 8.36
C ALA A 70 48.19 -17.60 6.86
N LEU A 71 48.30 -16.59 5.99
CA LEU A 71 48.47 -16.76 4.55
C LEU A 71 49.84 -17.37 4.18
N GLU A 72 50.92 -16.97 4.86
CA GLU A 72 52.28 -17.50 4.60
C GLU A 72 52.49 -18.94 5.11
N ARG A 73 51.77 -19.38 6.16
CA ARG A 73 51.84 -20.76 6.67
C ARG A 73 51.00 -21.77 5.87
N GLY A 74 50.08 -21.31 5.03
CA GLY A 74 49.33 -22.17 4.09
C GLY A 74 50.11 -22.55 2.82
N GLY A 75 51.41 -22.18 2.73
CA GLY A 75 52.21 -22.33 1.52
C GLY A 75 53.05 -23.60 1.38
N GLN A 76 53.23 -24.41 2.42
CA GLN A 76 54.14 -25.59 2.36
C GLN A 76 53.61 -26.78 3.18
N ALA A 77 52.55 -27.40 2.69
CA ALA A 77 52.13 -28.82 2.83
C ALA A 77 50.64 -28.89 2.42
N GLN A 78 50.35 -29.49 1.26
CA GLN A 78 49.02 -29.49 0.64
C GLN A 78 48.20 -30.73 1.09
N PRO A 79 46.94 -30.59 1.56
CA PRO A 79 46.11 -31.72 1.97
C PRO A 79 45.62 -32.66 0.86
N TRP A 80 46.10 -32.52 -0.39
CA TRP A 80 45.74 -33.35 -1.54
C TRP A 80 46.93 -34.08 -2.18
N GLU A 81 47.98 -34.37 -1.41
CA GLU A 81 48.78 -35.58 -1.69
C GLU A 81 47.93 -36.82 -1.42
N GLN A 82 46.99 -37.07 -2.34
CA GLN A 82 46.46 -38.36 -2.74
C GLN A 82 45.65 -38.12 -4.02
N SER A 83 46.28 -38.37 -5.16
CA SER A 83 45.60 -38.72 -6.41
C SER A 83 45.61 -40.26 -6.53
N PRO A 84 44.91 -40.81 -7.52
CA PRO A 84 43.47 -40.96 -7.71
C PRO A 84 43.06 -42.43 -7.45
N TRP A 85 41.81 -42.79 -7.74
CA TRP A 85 41.23 -44.15 -7.74
C TRP A 85 40.80 -44.70 -6.36
N ASP A 86 39.55 -44.41 -5.97
CA ASP A 86 38.60 -45.52 -5.86
C ASP A 86 37.16 -45.06 -6.08
N VAL A 87 36.55 -45.65 -7.09
CA VAL A 87 35.17 -45.48 -7.50
C VAL A 87 34.29 -46.23 -6.50
N SER A 88 33.33 -45.57 -5.86
CA SER A 88 32.08 -46.24 -5.45
C SER A 88 30.92 -45.26 -5.58
N LYS A 89 30.16 -45.33 -6.69
CA LYS A 89 28.90 -46.09 -6.76
C LYS A 89 28.14 -46.07 -5.45
N GLY A 90 27.03 -45.31 -5.46
CA GLY A 90 25.82 -45.50 -4.67
C GLY A 90 26.01 -45.85 -3.20
N SER A 91 25.82 -44.88 -2.32
CA SER A 91 25.71 -45.16 -0.88
C SER A 91 24.32 -44.81 -0.39
N LYS A 92 23.62 -45.86 0.06
CA LYS A 92 22.33 -45.83 0.76
C LYS A 92 22.44 -45.04 2.07
N ARG A 93 21.28 -44.55 2.53
CA ARG A 93 21.00 -43.98 3.87
C ARG A 93 21.79 -44.66 5.01
N PRO A 94 22.30 -43.90 6.00
CA PRO A 94 22.42 -44.41 7.37
C PRO A 94 21.06 -44.26 8.05
N GLY A 95 20.47 -45.38 8.47
CA GLY A 95 19.35 -45.36 9.42
C GLY A 95 19.80 -44.73 10.73
N VAL A 96 19.02 -43.79 11.27
CA VAL A 96 19.26 -43.22 12.59
C VAL A 96 18.42 -44.01 13.60
N SER A 97 19.10 -44.75 14.48
CA SER A 97 18.49 -45.36 15.65
C SER A 97 18.24 -44.31 16.74
N SER A 98 16.99 -44.24 17.20
CA SER A 98 16.54 -43.93 18.58
C SER A 98 17.23 -42.81 19.39
N SER A 99 16.63 -41.61 19.33
CA SER A 99 15.90 -40.97 20.45
C SER A 99 16.54 -40.67 21.82
N ASN A 100 17.83 -40.86 22.09
CA ASN A 100 18.33 -40.68 23.47
C ASN A 100 19.15 -39.42 23.79
N THR A 101 19.31 -38.42 22.91
CA THR A 101 19.96 -37.16 23.35
C THR A 101 19.54 -35.89 22.59
N LEU A 102 18.31 -35.88 22.04
CA LEU A 102 17.48 -34.67 22.17
C LEU A 102 17.20 -34.37 23.66
N ALA A 103 17.35 -35.38 24.53
CA ALA A 103 17.29 -35.36 26.00
C ALA A 103 18.34 -34.48 26.71
N ARG A 104 19.02 -33.58 26.00
CA ARG A 104 19.66 -32.41 26.62
C ARG A 104 19.32 -31.10 25.94
N GLN A 105 18.10 -31.00 25.39
CA GLN A 105 17.50 -29.76 24.89
C GLN A 105 17.55 -28.58 25.87
N LEU A 106 17.91 -28.71 27.16
CA LEU A 106 17.63 -27.64 28.13
C LEU A 106 18.56 -27.46 29.35
N VAL A 107 19.65 -28.21 29.57
CA VAL A 107 20.22 -28.26 30.94
C VAL A 107 21.52 -27.45 31.06
N LEU A 108 21.44 -26.12 31.21
CA LEU A 108 21.42 -25.40 32.50
C LEU A 108 22.84 -25.11 33.03
N SER A 109 23.32 -23.88 32.80
CA SER A 109 24.37 -23.12 33.52
C SER A 109 25.31 -22.46 32.52
N GLY A 110 25.42 -21.13 32.54
CA GLY A 110 26.31 -20.40 31.65
C GLY A 110 27.74 -20.93 31.65
N SER A 111 28.31 -21.15 30.46
CA SER A 111 29.72 -21.01 30.12
C SER A 111 29.99 -21.66 28.74
N ALA A 112 30.84 -21.01 27.96
CA ALA A 112 31.36 -21.31 26.63
C ALA A 112 31.46 -22.80 26.17
N LYS A 113 31.04 -23.09 24.92
CA LYS A 113 31.87 -23.57 23.77
C LYS A 113 31.11 -24.40 22.70
N THR A 114 31.43 -24.07 21.44
CA THR A 114 31.45 -24.88 20.19
C THR A 114 30.24 -25.74 19.79
N PHE A 115 29.51 -25.27 18.77
CA PHE A 115 28.67 -26.10 17.92
C PHE A 115 29.52 -27.10 17.15
N ASN A 116 29.10 -28.37 17.06
CA ASN A 116 29.72 -29.34 16.15
C ASN A 116 29.12 -29.11 14.76
N VAL A 117 29.77 -28.28 13.95
CA VAL A 117 29.26 -27.74 12.66
C VAL A 117 30.03 -28.30 11.47
N ALA A 118 29.37 -28.36 10.31
CA ALA A 118 29.91 -28.96 9.08
C ALA A 118 31.17 -28.27 8.50
N ILE A 119 31.46 -27.04 8.92
CA ILE A 119 32.70 -26.31 8.61
C ILE A 119 33.28 -25.74 9.90
N ASP A 120 34.61 -25.78 10.05
CA ASP A 120 35.27 -25.09 11.16
C ASP A 120 35.05 -23.58 11.01
N MET A 121 34.30 -22.99 11.96
CA MET A 121 33.86 -21.61 11.90
C MET A 121 34.71 -20.75 12.85
N PRO A 122 35.34 -19.67 12.36
CA PRO A 122 35.99 -18.67 13.23
C PRO A 122 35.01 -18.14 14.29
N LEU A 123 35.50 -17.77 15.47
CA LEU A 123 34.68 -17.32 16.62
C LEU A 123 33.63 -16.26 16.23
N ARG A 124 34.01 -15.26 15.42
CA ARG A 124 33.07 -14.21 14.96
C ARG A 124 31.94 -14.75 14.08
N SER A 125 32.16 -15.82 13.32
CA SER A 125 31.09 -16.49 12.55
C SER A 125 30.11 -17.20 13.48
N GLN A 126 30.61 -17.83 14.56
CA GLN A 126 29.78 -18.48 15.57
C GLN A 126 28.92 -17.45 16.32
N GLU A 127 29.50 -16.32 16.70
CA GLU A 127 28.77 -15.20 17.34
C GLU A 127 27.65 -14.67 16.44
N LEU A 128 27.91 -14.45 15.15
CA LEU A 128 26.91 -13.94 14.21
C LEU A 128 25.79 -14.95 13.97
N PHE A 129 26.13 -16.23 13.83
CA PHE A 129 25.16 -17.31 13.69
C PHE A 129 24.30 -17.46 14.96
N HIS A 130 24.91 -17.35 16.15
CA HIS A 130 24.19 -17.40 17.43
C HIS A 130 23.25 -16.20 17.62
N TYR A 131 23.72 -14.99 17.30
CA TYR A 131 22.88 -13.79 17.28
C TYR A 131 21.62 -14.05 16.45
N PHE A 132 21.82 -14.57 15.24
CA PHE A 132 20.72 -14.88 14.35
C PHE A 132 19.81 -15.91 15.04
N PHE A 133 20.31 -17.06 15.48
CA PHE A 133 19.46 -18.05 16.14
C PHE A 133 18.58 -17.50 17.30
N GLU A 134 19.17 -16.80 18.27
CA GLU A 134 18.45 -16.25 19.43
C GLU A 134 17.36 -15.24 19.06
N THR A 135 17.67 -14.38 18.09
CA THR A 135 16.76 -13.30 17.74
C THR A 135 15.57 -13.80 16.91
N GLY A 136 15.62 -15.03 16.36
CA GLY A 136 14.47 -15.71 15.76
C GLY A 136 13.38 -16.12 16.77
N GLN A 137 13.78 -16.62 17.95
CA GLN A 137 12.83 -16.98 19.02
C GLN A 137 12.04 -15.76 19.54
N LYS A 138 12.68 -14.58 19.56
CA LYS A 138 12.04 -13.32 19.97
C LYS A 138 10.95 -12.84 19.00
N PHE A 139 11.01 -13.27 17.73
CA PHE A 139 10.06 -12.84 16.70
C PHE A 139 8.90 -13.82 16.47
N GLY A 140 8.77 -14.86 17.30
CA GLY A 140 7.70 -15.86 17.18
C GLY A 140 7.86 -16.80 15.99
N VAL A 141 9.07 -16.89 15.42
CA VAL A 141 9.43 -17.92 14.43
C VAL A 141 9.90 -19.13 15.24
N TYR A 142 8.98 -20.03 15.54
CA TYR A 142 9.29 -21.28 16.22
C TYR A 142 9.67 -22.35 15.20
N PRO A 143 10.77 -23.08 15.41
CA PRO A 143 11.08 -24.22 14.55
C PRO A 143 9.97 -25.26 14.69
N ASP A 144 9.29 -25.54 13.58
CA ASP A 144 8.43 -26.72 13.47
C ASP A 144 9.33 -27.96 13.65
N PRO A 145 9.10 -28.80 14.67
CA PRO A 145 9.93 -29.98 14.96
C PRO A 145 10.02 -30.97 13.79
N ASN A 146 8.99 -31.00 12.91
CA ASN A 146 8.91 -31.90 11.76
C ASN A 146 9.51 -31.29 10.49
N LYS A 147 9.74 -29.98 10.45
CA LYS A 147 10.35 -29.24 9.33
C LYS A 147 11.70 -28.62 9.70
N ASP A 148 12.35 -29.13 10.75
CA ASP A 148 13.55 -28.55 11.37
C ASP A 148 14.71 -28.37 10.37
N SER A 149 14.79 -27.17 9.79
CA SER A 149 15.85 -26.76 8.88
C SER A 149 17.18 -26.57 9.60
N MET A 150 17.19 -26.38 10.92
CA MET A 150 18.40 -26.02 11.67
C MET A 150 19.38 -27.20 11.69
N ARG A 151 18.88 -28.41 11.92
CA ARG A 151 19.70 -29.63 11.87
C ARG A 151 20.37 -29.81 10.51
N TYR A 152 19.65 -29.55 9.43
CA TYR A 152 20.21 -29.57 8.09
C TYR A 152 21.26 -28.45 7.91
N ILE A 153 20.89 -27.19 8.25
CA ILE A 153 21.75 -26.01 8.12
C ILE A 153 23.11 -26.20 8.82
N ILE A 154 23.14 -26.76 10.03
CA ILE A 154 24.42 -26.95 10.75
C ILE A 154 25.23 -28.16 10.24
N SER A 155 24.58 -29.10 9.55
CA SER A 155 25.19 -30.33 9.02
C SER A 155 25.65 -30.24 7.57
N ASP A 156 25.19 -29.23 6.83
CA ASP A 156 25.50 -29.00 5.42
C ASP A 156 26.40 -27.76 5.28
N PRO A 157 27.64 -27.89 4.75
CA PRO A 157 28.58 -26.78 4.63
C PRO A 157 28.04 -25.57 3.87
N ASP A 158 27.24 -25.80 2.84
CA ASP A 158 26.76 -24.78 1.92
C ASP A 158 25.54 -24.04 2.49
N ALA A 159 24.65 -24.77 3.15
CA ALA A 159 23.54 -24.23 3.91
C ALA A 159 24.03 -23.42 5.11
N LEU A 160 25.08 -23.86 5.80
CA LEU A 160 25.68 -23.12 6.91
C LEU A 160 26.29 -21.79 6.46
N ARG A 161 27.06 -21.79 5.37
CA ARG A 161 27.60 -20.55 4.77
C ARG A 161 26.49 -19.59 4.37
N THR A 162 25.43 -20.10 3.73
CA THR A 162 24.23 -19.33 3.37
C THR A 162 23.61 -18.69 4.61
N ALA A 163 23.41 -19.46 5.68
CA ALA A 163 22.81 -18.97 6.92
C ALA A 163 23.67 -17.87 7.59
N VAL A 164 25.00 -17.97 7.55
CA VAL A 164 25.89 -16.93 8.08
C VAL A 164 25.83 -15.65 7.24
N LEU A 165 25.73 -15.75 5.92
CA LEU A 165 25.55 -14.59 5.05
C LEU A 165 24.22 -13.88 5.34
N ILE A 166 23.12 -14.63 5.42
CA ILE A 166 21.80 -14.09 5.77
C ILE A 166 21.80 -13.50 7.19
N ALA A 167 22.50 -14.13 8.14
CA ALA A 167 22.68 -13.59 9.49
C ALA A 167 23.38 -12.22 9.49
N GLY A 168 24.40 -12.05 8.65
CA GLY A 168 25.05 -10.76 8.44
C GLY A 168 24.10 -9.70 7.88
N THR A 169 23.32 -10.06 6.85
CA THR A 169 22.28 -9.18 6.30
C THR A 169 21.23 -8.79 7.34
N HIS A 170 20.71 -9.76 8.10
CA HIS A 170 19.76 -9.51 9.17
C HIS A 170 20.33 -8.58 10.25
N PHE A 171 21.59 -8.82 10.68
CA PHE A 171 22.26 -7.95 11.64
C PHE A 171 22.38 -6.52 11.11
N ALA A 172 22.80 -6.36 9.85
CA ALA A 172 22.92 -5.06 9.22
C ALA A 172 21.58 -4.31 9.15
N PHE A 173 20.47 -5.00 8.87
CA PHE A 173 19.14 -4.40 8.82
C PHE A 173 18.60 -4.02 10.21
N ASN A 174 18.89 -4.84 11.22
CA ASN A 174 18.43 -4.60 12.59
C ASN A 174 19.28 -3.53 13.32
N VAL A 175 20.57 -3.44 13.02
CA VAL A 175 21.52 -2.55 13.73
C VAL A 175 21.89 -1.31 12.90
N GLY A 176 21.66 -1.33 11.59
CA GLY A 176 22.04 -0.27 10.66
C GLY A 176 23.53 -0.25 10.28
N SER A 177 24.29 -1.28 10.64
CA SER A 177 25.71 -1.39 10.32
C SER A 177 26.18 -2.85 10.40
N LEU A 178 27.05 -3.25 9.47
CA LEU A 178 27.75 -4.54 9.52
C LEU A 178 29.17 -4.43 10.09
N GLN A 179 29.62 -3.24 10.50
CA GLN A 179 31.03 -2.98 10.85
C GLN A 179 31.62 -3.98 11.85
N ALA A 180 30.81 -4.47 12.81
CA ALA A 180 31.24 -5.46 13.81
C ALA A 180 31.55 -6.85 13.21
N PHE A 181 30.91 -7.22 12.11
CA PHE A 181 31.02 -8.53 11.46
C PHE A 181 31.46 -8.45 9.99
N GLU A 182 31.83 -7.27 9.49
CA GLU A 182 32.21 -7.02 8.10
C GLU A 182 33.30 -7.98 7.58
N PRO A 183 34.42 -8.23 8.31
CA PRO A 183 35.43 -9.18 7.84
C PRO A 183 34.90 -10.62 7.76
N THR A 184 34.02 -11.00 8.69
CA THR A 184 33.39 -12.33 8.74
C THR A 184 32.45 -12.54 7.57
N PHE A 185 31.62 -11.55 7.28
CA PHE A 185 30.69 -11.58 6.15
C PHE A 185 31.46 -11.67 4.81
N LEU A 186 32.50 -10.84 4.63
CA LEU A 186 33.32 -10.85 3.41
C LEU A 186 34.04 -12.18 3.19
N PHE A 187 34.51 -12.82 4.26
CA PHE A 187 35.12 -14.15 4.18
C PHE A 187 34.14 -15.18 3.59
N HIS A 188 32.94 -15.30 4.14
CA HIS A 188 31.94 -16.27 3.66
C HIS A 188 31.45 -15.94 2.24
N LYS A 189 31.37 -14.66 1.89
CA LYS A 189 31.05 -14.20 0.53
C LYS A 189 32.11 -14.66 -0.49
N ILE A 190 33.39 -14.41 -0.19
CA ILE A 190 34.50 -14.80 -1.08
C ILE A 190 34.57 -16.31 -1.27
N GLU A 191 34.37 -17.08 -0.20
CA GLU A 191 34.36 -18.54 -0.27
C GLU A 191 33.20 -19.06 -1.13
N THR A 192 32.00 -18.48 -0.97
CA THR A 192 30.83 -18.82 -1.79
C THR A 192 31.08 -18.50 -3.27
N LEU A 193 31.70 -17.36 -3.58
CA LEU A 193 32.08 -16.99 -4.95
C LEU A 193 33.09 -17.97 -5.56
N ARG A 194 34.10 -18.41 -4.79
CA ARG A 194 35.09 -19.41 -5.24
C ARG A 194 34.41 -20.74 -5.56
N MET A 195 33.51 -21.19 -4.68
CA MET A 195 32.74 -22.41 -4.86
C MET A 195 31.88 -22.37 -6.12
N VAL A 196 31.08 -21.32 -6.31
CA VAL A 196 30.26 -21.12 -7.51
C VAL A 196 31.12 -21.09 -8.77
N LYS A 197 32.25 -20.36 -8.75
CA LYS A 197 33.17 -20.30 -9.89
C LYS A 197 33.71 -21.67 -10.28
N ASN A 198 34.03 -22.52 -9.30
CA ASN A 198 34.51 -23.87 -9.55
C ASN A 198 33.41 -24.75 -10.17
N TRP A 199 32.18 -24.66 -9.66
CA TRP A 199 31.05 -25.42 -10.21
C TRP A 199 30.68 -25.00 -11.63
N VAL A 200 30.62 -23.69 -11.89
CA VAL A 200 30.34 -23.15 -13.23
C VAL A 200 31.43 -23.55 -14.22
N SER A 201 32.70 -23.49 -13.81
CA SER A 201 33.83 -23.95 -14.64
C SER A 201 33.79 -25.46 -14.92
N GLY A 202 33.22 -26.25 -14.01
CA GLY A 202 33.09 -27.70 -14.13
C GLY A 202 31.99 -28.15 -15.10
N GLY A 203 31.00 -27.30 -15.39
CA GLY A 203 29.96 -27.56 -16.39
C GLY A 203 28.97 -28.68 -16.06
N ASP A 204 28.86 -29.10 -14.80
CA ASP A 204 27.93 -30.18 -14.40
C ASP A 204 26.48 -29.65 -14.33
N PRO A 205 25.56 -30.13 -15.20
CA PRO A 205 24.17 -29.68 -15.20
C PRO A 205 23.41 -30.01 -13.91
N LYS A 206 23.85 -31.01 -13.14
CA LYS A 206 23.21 -31.35 -11.85
C LYS A 206 23.41 -30.28 -10.79
N LEU A 207 24.40 -29.40 -10.97
CA LEU A 207 24.70 -28.32 -10.03
C LEU A 207 23.92 -27.05 -10.33
N ILE A 208 23.09 -26.97 -11.38
CA ILE A 208 22.39 -25.73 -11.76
C ILE A 208 21.51 -25.18 -10.63
N ALA A 209 20.78 -26.04 -9.92
CA ALA A 209 19.96 -25.61 -8.79
C ALA A 209 20.81 -25.10 -7.63
N SER A 210 21.92 -25.80 -7.31
CA SER A 210 22.89 -25.37 -6.30
C SER A 210 23.58 -24.06 -6.66
N ILE A 211 24.00 -23.90 -7.92
CA ILE A 211 24.57 -22.66 -8.46
C ILE A 211 23.54 -21.53 -8.34
N THR A 212 22.30 -21.76 -8.78
CA THR A 212 21.23 -20.76 -8.73
C THR A 212 20.94 -20.32 -7.30
N LYS A 213 20.84 -21.26 -6.36
CA LYS A 213 20.68 -20.98 -4.92
C LYS A 213 21.79 -20.07 -4.38
N GLN A 214 23.05 -20.41 -4.65
CA GLN A 214 24.19 -19.67 -4.12
C GLN A 214 24.32 -18.29 -4.76
N VAL A 215 24.09 -18.19 -6.07
CA VAL A 215 24.09 -16.90 -6.78
C VAL A 215 22.91 -16.03 -6.36
N ALA A 216 21.73 -16.60 -6.12
CA ALA A 216 20.57 -15.89 -5.60
C ALA A 216 20.83 -15.37 -4.17
N THR A 217 21.45 -16.18 -3.32
CA THR A 217 21.88 -15.75 -1.98
C THR A 217 22.86 -14.58 -2.07
N LEU A 218 23.87 -14.67 -2.94
CA LEU A 218 24.80 -13.56 -3.17
C LEU A 218 24.06 -12.31 -3.64
N ALA A 219 23.21 -12.42 -4.66
CA ALA A 219 22.41 -11.31 -5.19
C ALA A 219 21.59 -10.61 -4.09
N TYR A 220 20.89 -11.40 -3.26
CA TYR A 220 20.11 -10.91 -2.14
C TYR A 220 20.97 -10.16 -1.12
N THR A 221 22.13 -10.72 -0.77
CA THR A 221 23.02 -10.11 0.22
C THR A 221 23.67 -8.81 -0.29
N GLU A 222 23.94 -8.70 -1.59
CA GLU A 222 24.50 -7.49 -2.22
C GLU A 222 23.49 -6.35 -2.24
N VAL A 223 22.23 -6.61 -2.61
CA VAL A 223 21.19 -5.57 -2.60
C VAL A 223 20.93 -5.07 -1.18
N CYS A 224 20.97 -5.95 -0.19
CA CYS A 224 20.85 -5.56 1.22
C CYS A 224 22.04 -4.74 1.72
N ARG A 225 23.17 -4.74 1.00
CA ARG A 225 24.33 -3.89 1.30
C ARG A 225 24.37 -2.61 0.47
N GLY A 226 23.32 -2.37 -0.32
CA GLY A 226 23.22 -1.21 -1.19
C GLY A 226 23.92 -1.36 -2.54
N ASP A 227 24.49 -2.53 -2.87
CA ASP A 227 25.11 -2.81 -4.17
C ASP A 227 24.10 -3.45 -5.13
N ILE A 228 23.22 -2.62 -5.67
CA ILE A 228 22.12 -3.05 -6.55
C ILE A 228 22.64 -3.54 -7.89
N LEU A 229 23.72 -2.92 -8.41
CA LEU A 229 24.30 -3.28 -9.70
C LEU A 229 24.91 -4.69 -9.64
N MET A 230 25.63 -5.02 -8.57
CA MET A 230 26.16 -6.37 -8.40
C MET A 230 25.03 -7.39 -8.16
N ALA A 231 24.00 -7.03 -7.39
CA ALA A 231 22.81 -7.88 -7.24
C ALA A 231 22.15 -8.22 -8.59
N GLU A 232 21.95 -7.23 -9.47
CA GLU A 232 21.42 -7.45 -10.82
C GLU A 232 22.37 -8.27 -11.71
N THR A 233 23.68 -8.11 -11.53
CA THR A 233 24.69 -8.91 -12.26
C THR A 233 24.58 -10.38 -11.88
N HIS A 234 24.40 -10.70 -10.59
CA HIS A 234 24.14 -12.07 -10.14
C HIS A 234 22.86 -12.65 -10.74
N LEU A 235 21.76 -11.89 -10.83
CA LEU A 235 20.54 -12.37 -11.50
C LEU A 235 20.77 -12.67 -13.00
N THR A 236 21.57 -11.84 -13.69
CA THR A 236 21.95 -12.08 -15.08
C THR A 236 22.76 -13.37 -15.23
N VAL A 237 23.60 -13.74 -14.24
CA VAL A 237 24.30 -15.03 -14.22
C VAL A 237 23.32 -16.19 -14.12
N ILE A 238 22.32 -16.12 -13.23
CA ILE A 238 21.28 -17.16 -13.09
C ILE A 238 20.55 -17.38 -14.42
N TYR A 239 20.15 -16.28 -15.07
CA TYR A 239 19.52 -16.35 -16.40
C TYR A 239 20.44 -17.01 -17.43
N SER A 240 21.72 -16.61 -17.47
CA SER A 240 22.69 -17.12 -18.46
C SER A 240 22.96 -18.62 -18.28
N VAL A 241 23.13 -19.07 -17.03
CA VAL A 241 23.33 -20.49 -16.70
C VAL A 241 22.09 -21.31 -17.08
N SER A 242 20.90 -20.80 -16.76
CA SER A 242 19.64 -21.49 -17.07
C SER A 242 19.33 -21.52 -18.58
N ASN A 243 19.74 -20.49 -19.33
CA ASN A 243 19.53 -20.40 -20.77
C ASN A 243 20.49 -21.27 -21.59
N ASN A 244 21.62 -21.71 -21.03
CA ASN A 244 22.52 -22.65 -21.68
C ASN A 244 22.02 -24.11 -21.60
N SER A 245 20.99 -24.37 -20.78
CA SER A 245 20.34 -25.68 -20.62
C SER A 245 19.09 -25.85 -21.49
N LYS A 246 19.09 -25.28 -22.71
CA LYS A 246 17.97 -25.30 -23.66
C LYS A 246 17.48 -26.71 -24.04
N ASP A 247 18.29 -27.74 -23.83
CA ASP A 247 18.03 -29.11 -24.32
C ASP A 247 17.10 -29.97 -23.43
N GLU A 248 16.70 -29.52 -22.23
CA GLU A 248 15.77 -30.27 -21.35
C GLU A 248 14.31 -29.77 -21.39
N MET A 249 13.92 -29.02 -22.43
CA MET A 249 12.54 -28.50 -22.59
C MET A 249 11.45 -29.58 -22.80
N ILE A 250 11.81 -30.87 -22.84
CA ILE A 250 10.90 -31.99 -23.09
C ILE A 250 10.85 -32.95 -21.89
N ALA A 251 10.88 -32.44 -20.65
CA ALA A 251 10.55 -33.28 -19.50
C ALA A 251 9.03 -33.38 -19.32
N LYS A 252 8.48 -34.60 -19.25
CA LYS A 252 7.04 -34.83 -18.97
C LYS A 252 6.61 -34.36 -17.57
N ARG A 253 7.55 -34.09 -16.65
CA ARG A 253 7.31 -33.76 -15.25
C ARG A 253 8.33 -32.72 -14.75
N LYS A 254 7.88 -31.81 -13.88
CA LYS A 254 8.71 -30.83 -13.17
C LYS A 254 9.67 -31.56 -12.21
N THR A 255 10.97 -31.26 -12.27
CA THR A 255 11.95 -31.76 -11.29
C THR A 255 11.97 -30.84 -10.08
N LEU A 256 12.25 -31.39 -8.90
CA LEU A 256 12.36 -30.62 -7.66
C LEU A 256 13.45 -29.53 -7.78
N ASP A 257 14.59 -29.88 -8.39
CA ASP A 257 15.72 -28.97 -8.58
C ASP A 257 15.39 -27.79 -9.50
N GLN A 258 14.64 -28.03 -10.59
CA GLN A 258 14.18 -26.96 -11.47
C GLN A 258 13.19 -26.03 -10.74
N GLU A 259 12.25 -26.61 -10.00
CA GLU A 259 11.27 -25.82 -9.25
C GLU A 259 11.93 -24.94 -8.19
N LEU A 260 12.86 -25.51 -7.41
CA LEU A 260 13.60 -24.76 -6.41
C LEU A 260 14.42 -23.64 -7.05
N SER A 261 15.08 -23.91 -8.18
CA SER A 261 15.82 -22.92 -8.97
C SER A 261 14.94 -21.73 -9.36
N ASP A 262 13.73 -22.00 -9.89
CA ASP A 262 12.76 -20.96 -10.25
C ASP A 262 12.32 -20.14 -9.04
N ARG A 263 11.98 -20.82 -7.93
CA ARG A 263 11.54 -20.17 -6.70
C ARG A 263 12.63 -19.27 -6.10
N TYR A 264 13.90 -19.72 -6.11
CA TYR A 264 15.05 -18.90 -5.69
C TYR A 264 15.22 -17.66 -6.55
N PHE A 265 15.13 -17.82 -7.86
CA PHE A 265 15.22 -16.70 -8.78
C PHE A 265 14.08 -15.69 -8.55
N LEU A 266 12.82 -16.15 -8.53
CA LEU A 266 11.65 -15.28 -8.42
C LEU A 266 11.61 -14.53 -7.08
N LEU A 267 11.90 -15.19 -5.96
CA LEU A 267 11.94 -14.51 -4.66
C LEU A 267 12.99 -13.39 -4.64
N THR A 268 14.18 -13.71 -5.15
CA THR A 268 15.34 -12.81 -5.13
C THR A 268 15.15 -11.64 -6.10
N SER A 269 14.65 -11.91 -7.31
CA SER A 269 14.36 -10.88 -8.30
C SER A 269 13.24 -9.96 -7.85
N THR A 270 12.17 -10.49 -7.25
CA THR A 270 11.08 -9.69 -6.64
C THR A 270 11.64 -8.71 -5.62
N PHE A 271 12.50 -9.19 -4.72
CA PHE A 271 13.07 -8.36 -3.67
C PHE A 271 13.99 -7.26 -4.21
N ILE A 272 14.91 -7.62 -5.11
CA ILE A 272 15.83 -6.65 -5.73
C ILE A 272 15.04 -5.57 -6.48
N HIS A 273 14.03 -5.98 -7.23
CA HIS A 273 13.19 -5.08 -7.99
C HIS A 273 12.35 -4.15 -7.09
N GLY A 274 11.82 -4.69 -5.99
CA GLY A 274 11.13 -3.91 -4.96
C GLY A 274 12.04 -2.87 -4.31
N ILE A 275 13.23 -3.26 -3.83
CA ILE A 275 14.19 -2.34 -3.21
C ILE A 275 14.63 -1.25 -4.19
N LYS A 276 14.86 -1.59 -5.46
CA LYS A 276 15.16 -0.59 -6.49
C LYS A 276 14.04 0.42 -6.66
N SER A 277 12.78 -0.02 -6.65
CA SER A 277 11.61 0.86 -6.76
C SER A 277 11.45 1.75 -5.52
N ILE A 278 11.63 1.19 -4.32
CA ILE A 278 11.64 1.92 -3.03
C ILE A 278 12.71 3.01 -3.02
N LEU A 279 13.92 2.71 -3.44
CA LEU A 279 15.01 3.68 -3.42
C LEU A 279 14.77 4.85 -4.36
N LYS A 280 14.13 4.62 -5.52
CA LYS A 280 13.70 5.72 -6.39
C LYS A 280 12.68 6.60 -5.67
N ALA A 281 11.70 5.99 -4.99
CA ALA A 281 10.72 6.71 -4.19
C ALA A 281 11.37 7.56 -3.09
N VAL A 282 12.30 6.98 -2.33
CA VAL A 282 13.03 7.69 -1.25
C VAL A 282 13.87 8.85 -1.81
N LEU A 283 14.60 8.64 -2.91
CA LEU A 283 15.40 9.70 -3.54
C LEU A 283 14.53 10.86 -4.03
N ARG A 284 13.37 10.57 -4.63
CA ARG A 284 12.39 11.59 -5.03
C ARG A 284 11.86 12.36 -3.83
N TYR A 285 11.49 11.66 -2.76
CA TYR A 285 11.01 12.27 -1.53
C TYR A 285 12.05 13.20 -0.88
N GLU A 286 13.33 12.82 -0.93
CA GLU A 286 14.44 13.64 -0.43
C GLU A 286 14.88 14.75 -1.42
N GLY A 287 14.24 14.89 -2.58
CA GLY A 287 14.55 15.91 -3.59
C GLY A 287 15.88 15.68 -4.32
N LEU A 288 16.39 14.45 -4.34
CA LEU A 288 17.66 14.07 -4.95
C LEU A 288 17.41 13.54 -6.38
N SER A 289 18.05 14.15 -7.39
CA SER A 289 17.92 13.72 -8.80
C SER A 289 18.89 12.59 -9.20
N ALA A 290 19.41 11.83 -8.25
CA ALA A 290 20.47 10.86 -8.51
C ALA A 290 19.93 9.58 -9.17
N ASP A 291 20.61 9.09 -10.21
CA ASP A 291 20.42 7.72 -10.68
C ASP A 291 20.96 6.75 -9.63
N ILE A 292 20.15 5.74 -9.27
CA ILE A 292 20.52 4.70 -8.30
C ILE A 292 21.84 4.03 -8.69
N ALA A 293 22.10 3.88 -10.00
CA ALA A 293 23.32 3.25 -10.50
C ALA A 293 24.61 4.02 -10.16
N GLY A 294 24.51 5.30 -9.80
CA GLY A 294 25.65 6.15 -9.44
C GLY A 294 25.86 6.36 -7.94
N LEU A 295 25.01 5.79 -7.08
CA LEU A 295 25.11 5.95 -5.63
C LEU A 295 26.15 4.99 -5.03
N ASP A 296 26.97 5.49 -4.12
CA ASP A 296 27.86 4.65 -3.32
C ASP A 296 27.04 3.69 -2.44
N ALA A 297 27.45 2.43 -2.36
CA ALA A 297 26.73 1.39 -1.62
C ALA A 297 26.47 1.77 -0.14
N SER A 298 27.38 2.54 0.49
CA SER A 298 27.17 3.01 1.87
C SER A 298 26.06 4.05 1.99
N ILE A 299 25.88 4.90 0.98
CA ILE A 299 24.79 5.88 0.90
C ILE A 299 23.47 5.14 0.69
N THR A 300 23.45 4.21 -0.26
CA THR A 300 22.28 3.38 -0.55
C THR A 300 21.85 2.59 0.70
N LEU A 301 22.79 1.97 1.41
CA LEU A 301 22.52 1.27 2.66
C LEU A 301 21.95 2.20 3.74
N GLY A 302 22.49 3.42 3.85
CA GLY A 302 21.97 4.44 4.76
C GLY A 302 20.51 4.83 4.44
N LEU A 303 20.17 4.99 3.15
CA LEU A 303 18.81 5.27 2.69
C LEU A 303 17.86 4.11 3.00
N ILE A 304 18.25 2.87 2.69
CA ILE A 304 17.50 1.65 3.00
C ILE A 304 17.23 1.58 4.52
N HIS A 305 18.25 1.79 5.34
CA HIS A 305 18.12 1.74 6.79
C HIS A 305 17.21 2.85 7.35
N ARG A 306 17.33 4.09 6.86
CA ARG A 306 16.42 5.18 7.28
C ARG A 306 14.98 4.87 6.92
N TRP A 307 14.74 4.39 5.69
CA TRP A 307 13.42 3.94 5.27
C TRP A 307 12.88 2.86 6.20
N HIS A 308 13.70 1.87 6.56
CA HIS A 308 13.31 0.82 7.51
C HIS A 308 12.91 1.32 8.89
N LEU A 309 13.42 2.48 9.34
CA LEU A 309 13.05 3.10 10.61
C LEU A 309 11.79 3.98 10.50
N THR A 310 11.54 4.59 9.35
CA THR A 310 10.39 5.47 9.10
C THR A 310 9.12 4.72 8.75
N GLU A 311 9.25 3.54 8.14
CA GLU A 311 8.14 2.62 7.92
C GLU A 311 7.77 1.99 9.27
N GLY A 312 6.55 2.22 9.77
CA GLY A 312 6.17 1.95 11.17
C GLY A 312 6.62 0.59 11.73
N LYS A 313 6.76 0.50 13.06
CA LYS A 313 7.35 -0.66 13.80
C LYS A 313 6.88 -2.05 13.33
N HIS A 314 5.63 -2.18 12.85
CA HIS A 314 5.07 -3.43 12.34
C HIS A 314 5.73 -3.90 11.02
N SER A 315 6.04 -3.00 10.07
CA SER A 315 6.76 -3.33 8.83
C SER A 315 8.16 -3.86 9.08
N HIS A 316 8.89 -3.18 9.96
CA HIS A 316 10.26 -3.57 10.30
C HIS A 316 10.28 -4.98 10.91
N TYR A 317 9.32 -5.28 11.78
CA TYR A 317 9.11 -6.61 12.34
C TYR A 317 8.86 -7.67 11.27
N LEU A 318 7.92 -7.45 10.33
CA LEU A 318 7.60 -8.42 9.28
C LEU A 318 8.81 -8.74 8.39
N LYS A 319 9.66 -7.74 8.08
CA LYS A 319 10.88 -7.94 7.30
C LYS A 319 11.94 -8.75 8.03
N LEU A 320 12.19 -8.44 9.30
CA LEU A 320 13.14 -9.19 10.11
C LEU A 320 12.66 -10.63 10.31
N LYS A 321 11.35 -10.82 10.53
CA LYS A 321 10.69 -12.13 10.56
C LYS A 321 10.89 -12.87 9.23
N ALA A 322 10.60 -12.24 8.09
CA ALA A 322 10.78 -12.81 6.76
C ALA A 322 12.24 -13.25 6.53
N LEU A 323 13.22 -12.39 6.83
CA LEU A 323 14.66 -12.71 6.73
C LEU A 323 15.07 -13.94 7.55
N ARG A 324 14.31 -14.33 8.58
CA ARG A 324 14.58 -15.57 9.33
C ARG A 324 14.20 -16.83 8.63
N LEU A 325 13.21 -16.72 7.77
CA LEU A 325 12.69 -17.83 7.01
C LEU A 325 13.59 -18.13 5.80
N PHE A 326 14.50 -17.23 5.44
CA PHE A 326 15.36 -17.35 4.27
C PHE A 326 16.28 -18.56 4.30
N PRO A 327 16.99 -18.88 5.40
CA PRO A 327 17.83 -20.08 5.40
C PRO A 327 17.00 -21.37 5.27
N ALA A 328 15.74 -21.37 5.70
CA ALA A 328 14.81 -22.48 5.47
C ALA A 328 14.30 -22.51 4.01
N PHE A 329 14.05 -21.35 3.41
CA PHE A 329 13.70 -21.22 1.99
C PHE A 329 14.84 -21.73 1.10
N PHE A 330 16.06 -21.22 1.32
CA PHE A 330 17.27 -21.60 0.57
C PHE A 330 17.85 -22.97 0.99
N ALA A 331 17.35 -23.61 2.04
CA ALA A 331 17.75 -24.97 2.36
C ALA A 331 17.10 -25.93 1.34
N THR A 332 17.91 -26.84 0.78
CA THR A 332 17.33 -27.93 0.00
C THR A 332 16.52 -28.79 0.96
N PRO A 333 15.21 -29.03 0.70
CA PRO A 333 14.43 -29.91 1.54
C PRO A 333 15.10 -31.28 1.68
N HIS A 334 14.96 -31.91 2.85
CA HIS A 334 15.47 -33.27 3.08
C HIS A 334 15.05 -34.27 2.00
N SER A 335 15.85 -35.32 1.80
CA SER A 335 15.57 -36.43 0.87
C SER A 335 14.13 -36.94 1.01
N GLY A 336 13.34 -36.81 -0.07
CA GLY A 336 11.94 -37.25 -0.13
C GLY A 336 10.88 -36.14 -0.06
N ALA A 337 11.29 -34.87 0.04
CA ALA A 337 10.35 -33.76 0.00
C ALA A 337 9.68 -33.57 -1.37
N THR A 338 8.45 -33.07 -1.36
CA THR A 338 7.72 -32.61 -2.54
C THR A 338 7.21 -31.19 -2.32
N LEU A 339 7.07 -30.43 -3.41
CA LEU A 339 6.49 -29.10 -3.40
C LEU A 339 5.04 -29.20 -3.91
N LEU A 340 4.10 -28.78 -3.07
CA LEU A 340 2.67 -28.77 -3.37
C LEU A 340 2.25 -27.44 -4.00
N ASP A 341 1.08 -27.46 -4.65
CA ASP A 341 0.40 -26.24 -5.08
C ASP A 341 -0.05 -25.44 -3.85
N VAL A 342 -0.01 -24.11 -3.95
CA VAL A 342 -0.21 -23.15 -2.84
C VAL A 342 -1.57 -22.47 -2.90
N ASN A 343 -2.05 -21.96 -1.76
CA ASN A 343 -3.33 -21.29 -1.72
C ASN A 343 -3.20 -19.84 -2.26
N SER A 344 -3.87 -19.56 -3.38
CA SER A 344 -3.80 -18.25 -4.02
C SER A 344 -4.52 -17.14 -3.24
N LYS A 345 -5.49 -17.48 -2.39
CA LYS A 345 -6.42 -16.53 -1.73
C LYS A 345 -5.70 -15.40 -0.98
N TYR A 346 -4.60 -15.71 -0.29
CA TYR A 346 -3.87 -14.73 0.52
C TYR A 346 -3.12 -13.70 -0.32
N VAL A 347 -2.50 -14.14 -1.42
CA VAL A 347 -1.75 -13.29 -2.34
C VAL A 347 -2.72 -12.47 -3.22
N ILE A 348 -3.73 -13.14 -3.79
CA ILE A 348 -4.77 -12.51 -4.60
C ILE A 348 -5.59 -11.51 -3.76
N GLY A 349 -5.90 -11.84 -2.51
CA GLY A 349 -6.60 -10.93 -1.59
C GLY A 349 -5.84 -9.61 -1.34
N ASP A 350 -4.52 -9.64 -1.25
CA ASP A 350 -3.71 -8.42 -1.12
C ASP A 350 -3.63 -7.63 -2.42
N LEU A 351 -3.50 -8.33 -3.56
CA LEU A 351 -3.56 -7.66 -4.87
C LEU A 351 -4.91 -7.01 -5.12
N ARG A 352 -6.02 -7.59 -4.65
CA ARG A 352 -7.35 -6.96 -4.71
C ARG A 352 -7.40 -5.68 -3.88
N GLN A 353 -6.89 -5.70 -2.65
CA GLN A 353 -6.80 -4.49 -1.81
C GLN A 353 -5.93 -3.42 -2.49
N ALA A 354 -4.79 -3.80 -3.06
CA ALA A 354 -3.93 -2.89 -3.82
C ALA A 354 -4.65 -2.36 -5.07
N THR A 355 -5.45 -3.18 -5.76
CA THR A 355 -6.22 -2.74 -6.94
C THR A 355 -7.34 -1.78 -6.58
N GLN A 356 -8.06 -2.02 -5.48
CA GLN A 356 -9.07 -1.08 -4.99
C GLN A 356 -8.44 0.28 -4.65
N ARG A 357 -7.24 0.26 -4.09
CA ARG A 357 -6.51 1.46 -3.67
C ARG A 357 -5.84 2.21 -4.83
N PHE A 358 -5.24 1.50 -5.78
CA PHE A 358 -4.35 2.07 -6.81
C PHE A 358 -4.78 1.79 -8.26
N GLY A 359 -5.64 0.80 -8.50
CA GLY A 359 -6.00 0.29 -9.82
C GLY A 359 -7.07 1.09 -10.57
N VAL A 360 -7.16 2.40 -10.36
CA VAL A 360 -8.15 3.25 -11.04
C VAL A 360 -7.52 3.85 -12.31
N ASP A 361 -8.03 3.47 -13.48
CA ASP A 361 -7.55 3.94 -14.81
C ASP A 361 -7.48 5.48 -14.93
N GLU A 362 -8.28 6.21 -14.16
CA GLU A 362 -8.22 7.68 -14.08
C GLU A 362 -7.15 8.22 -13.14
N TYR A 363 -6.78 7.53 -12.04
CA TYR A 363 -5.67 7.96 -11.19
C TYR A 363 -4.40 8.11 -12.05
N ARG A 364 -4.19 7.14 -12.96
CA ARG A 364 -3.12 7.11 -13.97
C ARG A 364 -3.17 8.28 -14.98
N LYS A 365 -4.35 8.87 -15.24
CA LYS A 365 -4.53 10.03 -16.14
C LYS A 365 -4.26 11.36 -15.43
N TYR A 366 -4.66 11.51 -14.17
CA TYR A 366 -4.47 12.74 -13.38
C TYR A 366 -3.07 12.85 -12.77
N THR A 367 -2.37 11.74 -12.54
CA THR A 367 -1.01 11.72 -11.97
C THR A 367 0.10 11.65 -13.02
N LYS A 368 -0.12 12.16 -14.24
CA LYS A 368 0.97 12.32 -15.21
C LYS A 368 2.05 13.23 -14.59
N GLY A 369 3.08 12.61 -14.00
CA GLY A 369 4.19 13.26 -13.33
C GLY A 369 4.24 13.15 -11.80
N SER A 370 3.20 12.64 -11.11
CA SER A 370 3.26 12.43 -9.65
C SER A 370 3.44 10.94 -9.31
N HIS A 371 4.61 10.58 -8.78
CA HIS A 371 4.93 9.22 -8.30
C HIS A 371 4.23 8.84 -6.97
N PHE A 372 3.21 9.60 -6.57
CA PHE A 372 2.53 9.47 -5.28
C PHE A 372 1.99 8.06 -4.98
N MET A 373 1.46 7.34 -5.98
CA MET A 373 0.98 5.96 -5.79
C MET A 373 2.10 4.99 -5.45
N GLU A 374 3.24 5.10 -6.15
CA GLU A 374 4.42 4.28 -5.89
C GLU A 374 4.91 4.58 -4.47
N ASP A 375 5.06 5.85 -4.13
CA ASP A 375 5.55 6.28 -2.82
C ASP A 375 4.63 5.79 -1.69
N GLU A 376 3.31 5.92 -1.83
CA GLU A 376 2.32 5.39 -0.87
C GLU A 376 2.39 3.88 -0.69
N PHE A 377 2.44 3.10 -1.78
CA PHE A 377 2.49 1.64 -1.73
C PHE A 377 3.74 1.13 -1.01
N TRP A 378 4.89 1.76 -1.27
CA TRP A 378 6.18 1.37 -0.71
C TRP A 378 6.44 1.91 0.70
N LEU A 379 5.77 3.00 1.12
CA LEU A 379 5.97 3.62 2.44
C LEU A 379 4.96 3.16 3.51
N GLN A 380 3.82 2.55 3.13
CA GLN A 380 2.76 2.18 4.07
C GLN A 380 2.63 0.66 4.35
N SER A 381 3.74 -0.05 4.48
CA SER A 381 3.76 -1.46 4.93
C SER A 381 3.20 -2.53 3.99
N GLN A 382 2.44 -2.17 2.96
CA GLN A 382 1.72 -3.13 2.12
C GLN A 382 2.66 -4.06 1.33
N ALA A 383 3.77 -3.53 0.85
CA ALA A 383 4.84 -4.33 0.24
C ALA A 383 5.45 -5.37 1.19
N SER A 384 5.59 -5.03 2.47
CA SER A 384 6.16 -5.92 3.50
C SER A 384 5.24 -7.09 3.82
N VAL A 385 3.92 -6.83 3.86
CA VAL A 385 2.88 -7.86 4.04
C VAL A 385 2.84 -8.81 2.84
N PHE A 386 2.88 -8.25 1.62
CA PHE A 386 2.92 -9.04 0.39
C PHE A 386 4.14 -9.97 0.38
N TYR A 387 5.31 -9.46 0.76
CA TYR A 387 6.55 -10.25 0.81
C TYR A 387 6.52 -11.37 1.87
N ASP A 388 6.00 -11.11 3.07
CA ASP A 388 5.82 -12.13 4.13
C ASP A 388 4.95 -13.28 3.64
N LYS A 389 3.82 -12.98 2.99
CA LYS A 389 2.89 -14.01 2.46
C LYS A 389 3.52 -14.89 1.39
N ILE A 390 4.29 -14.32 0.46
CA ILE A 390 5.00 -15.07 -0.59
C ILE A 390 5.92 -16.13 0.03
N ILE A 391 6.66 -15.76 1.08
CA ILE A 391 7.59 -16.65 1.78
C ILE A 391 6.82 -17.72 2.55
N MET A 392 5.74 -17.34 3.23
CA MET A 392 4.91 -18.29 3.98
C MET A 392 4.28 -19.35 3.08
N GLU A 393 3.72 -18.96 1.93
CA GLU A 393 3.15 -19.92 0.97
C GLU A 393 4.21 -20.89 0.43
N HIS A 394 5.44 -20.43 0.21
CA HIS A 394 6.52 -21.34 -0.15
C HIS A 394 6.78 -22.36 0.96
N LEU A 395 6.95 -21.94 2.20
CA LEU A 395 7.25 -22.84 3.32
C LEU A 395 6.12 -23.84 3.57
N ASN A 396 4.87 -23.39 3.43
CA ASN A 396 3.69 -24.24 3.58
C ASN A 396 3.58 -25.28 2.46
N SER A 397 4.15 -25.02 1.29
CA SER A 397 4.13 -25.97 0.16
C SER A 397 5.05 -27.19 0.33
N ILE A 398 5.98 -27.18 1.27
CA ILE A 398 6.95 -28.28 1.46
C ILE A 398 6.30 -29.42 2.24
N SER A 399 6.22 -30.62 1.66
CA SER A 399 5.68 -31.84 2.30
C SER A 399 6.69 -33.00 2.30
N TYR A 400 6.75 -33.76 3.40
CA TYR A 400 7.72 -34.84 3.66
C TYR A 400 7.12 -36.26 3.73
N GLY A 401 5.95 -36.47 3.11
CA GLY A 401 5.49 -37.80 2.69
C GLY A 401 5.19 -38.87 3.76
N ASN A 402 5.19 -38.57 5.08
CA ASN A 402 4.83 -39.58 6.10
C ASN A 402 4.32 -39.09 7.47
N SER A 403 3.96 -37.82 7.68
CA SER A 403 3.49 -37.37 9.02
C SER A 403 2.67 -36.08 9.08
N ASP A 404 1.84 -35.78 8.07
CA ASP A 404 0.94 -34.61 8.14
C ASP A 404 -0.52 -35.07 8.29
N HIS A 405 -0.82 -35.78 9.37
CA HIS A 405 -2.12 -35.56 10.02
C HIS A 405 -2.04 -34.17 10.62
N TYR A 406 -2.42 -33.17 9.82
CA TYR A 406 -2.66 -31.82 10.30
C TYR A 406 -3.66 -31.94 11.45
N ASP A 407 -3.22 -31.59 12.66
CA ASP A 407 -4.08 -31.50 13.82
C ASP A 407 -5.12 -30.42 13.53
N SER A 408 -6.32 -30.86 13.16
CA SER A 408 -7.45 -30.06 12.67
C SER A 408 -8.14 -29.29 13.80
N SER A 409 -7.39 -28.81 14.80
CA SER A 409 -7.99 -28.18 15.99
C SER A 409 -8.22 -26.67 15.85
N THR A 410 -8.03 -26.06 14.67
CA THR A 410 -8.44 -24.66 14.42
C THR A 410 -8.92 -24.33 12.98
N THR A 411 -9.27 -25.31 12.14
CA THR A 411 -9.81 -25.02 10.80
C THR A 411 -11.32 -25.24 10.76
N ASP A 412 -12.05 -24.14 10.51
CA ASP A 412 -13.38 -24.18 9.89
C ASP A 412 -13.37 -25.23 8.76
N GLU A 413 -14.37 -26.11 8.75
CA GLU A 413 -14.55 -27.26 7.85
C GLU A 413 -14.86 -26.87 6.39
N THR A 414 -14.07 -26.00 5.78
CA THR A 414 -14.14 -25.68 4.34
C THR A 414 -12.72 -25.52 3.77
N ASP A 415 -11.92 -26.60 3.74
CA ASP A 415 -10.66 -26.59 2.98
C ASP A 415 -10.98 -26.73 1.49
N ASP A 416 -11.25 -25.59 0.86
CA ASP A 416 -11.66 -25.45 -0.54
C ASP A 416 -10.48 -25.83 -1.44
N THR A 417 -10.48 -27.05 -1.98
CA THR A 417 -9.45 -27.56 -2.90
C THR A 417 -9.32 -26.73 -4.18
N ASP A 418 -10.30 -25.85 -4.43
CA ASP A 418 -10.44 -25.07 -5.66
C ASP A 418 -9.44 -23.90 -5.78
N ASP A 419 -8.86 -23.43 -4.67
CA ASP A 419 -8.01 -22.22 -4.63
C ASP A 419 -6.49 -22.47 -4.84
N LYS A 420 -6.08 -23.72 -5.07
CA LYS A 420 -4.67 -24.12 -5.18
C LYS A 420 -4.09 -23.88 -6.58
N THR A 421 -2.89 -23.30 -6.64
CA THR A 421 -2.16 -23.01 -7.90
C THR A 421 -0.64 -23.16 -7.74
N SER A 422 0.11 -23.12 -8.85
CA SER A 422 1.58 -23.09 -8.81
C SER A 422 2.07 -21.81 -8.15
N TRP A 423 2.98 -21.95 -7.18
CA TRP A 423 3.64 -20.81 -6.56
C TRP A 423 4.36 -19.95 -7.61
N CYS A 424 5.06 -20.57 -8.56
CA CYS A 424 5.80 -19.83 -9.59
C CYS A 424 4.86 -19.03 -10.51
N ALA A 425 3.75 -19.64 -10.95
CA ALA A 425 2.77 -18.95 -11.80
C ALA A 425 2.11 -17.78 -11.06
N LEU A 426 1.70 -18.00 -9.81
CA LEU A 426 1.11 -16.97 -8.95
C LEU A 426 2.07 -15.79 -8.74
N ILE A 427 3.34 -16.05 -8.47
CA ILE A 427 4.33 -14.98 -8.27
C ILE A 427 4.55 -14.22 -9.57
N VAL A 428 4.82 -14.88 -10.70
CA VAL A 428 5.04 -14.17 -11.97
C VAL A 428 3.79 -13.40 -12.39
N GLY A 429 2.59 -13.97 -12.26
CA GLY A 429 1.33 -13.26 -12.52
C GLY A 429 1.19 -12.02 -11.64
N SER A 430 1.46 -12.13 -10.34
CA SER A 430 1.43 -11.00 -9.40
C SER A 430 2.42 -9.90 -9.79
N GLN A 431 3.64 -10.29 -10.15
CA GLN A 431 4.67 -9.38 -10.63
C GLN A 431 4.21 -8.62 -11.89
N LEU A 432 3.76 -9.33 -12.93
CA LEU A 432 3.28 -8.71 -14.16
C LEU A 432 2.06 -7.81 -13.90
N TYR A 433 1.19 -8.19 -12.96
CA TYR A 433 0.04 -7.36 -12.57
C TYR A 433 0.45 -6.04 -11.93
N ILE A 434 1.39 -6.08 -10.98
CA ILE A 434 1.94 -4.89 -10.31
C ILE A 434 2.64 -3.98 -11.33
N GLU A 435 3.25 -4.53 -12.38
CA GLU A 435 3.95 -3.78 -13.44
C GLU A 435 3.00 -3.14 -14.44
N GLN A 436 2.18 -3.97 -15.06
CA GLN A 436 1.46 -3.61 -16.29
C GLN A 436 0.16 -2.90 -15.92
N VAL A 437 -0.50 -3.37 -14.85
CA VAL A 437 -1.84 -2.93 -14.46
C VAL A 437 -1.78 -1.85 -13.39
N LEU A 438 -1.06 -2.06 -12.28
CA LEU A 438 -1.01 -1.13 -11.13
C LEU A 438 0.10 -0.05 -11.19
N PRO A 439 0.88 0.01 -12.27
CA PRO A 439 2.32 0.37 -12.28
C PRO A 439 2.91 0.86 -10.94
N LEU A 440 3.02 -0.03 -9.94
CA LEU A 440 3.57 0.32 -8.62
C LEU A 440 5.08 0.12 -8.53
N TRP A 441 5.70 -0.46 -9.56
CA TRP A 441 7.13 -0.70 -9.62
C TRP A 441 7.69 -0.40 -11.02
N HIS A 442 9.02 -0.31 -11.13
CA HIS A 442 9.68 0.05 -12.37
C HIS A 442 9.55 -1.06 -13.44
N PRO A 443 9.74 -0.77 -14.74
CA PRO A 443 9.89 -1.83 -15.72
C PRO A 443 11.01 -2.81 -15.36
N PHE A 444 10.78 -4.10 -15.59
CA PHE A 444 11.79 -5.15 -15.42
C PHE A 444 13.06 -4.87 -16.22
N LYS A 445 14.19 -5.37 -15.70
CA LYS A 445 15.38 -5.55 -16.52
C LYS A 445 15.13 -6.68 -17.52
N LYS A 446 15.50 -6.50 -18.78
CA LYS A 446 15.32 -7.48 -19.87
C LYS A 446 15.57 -8.94 -19.45
N GLU A 447 16.72 -9.26 -18.86
CA GLU A 447 17.04 -10.66 -18.52
C GLU A 447 16.13 -11.23 -17.42
N ILE A 448 15.70 -10.38 -16.49
CA ILE A 448 14.78 -10.77 -15.42
C ILE A 448 13.40 -11.05 -16.00
N TYR A 449 12.93 -10.16 -16.89
CA TYR A 449 11.66 -10.33 -17.60
C TYR A 449 11.66 -11.62 -18.44
N LEU A 450 12.69 -11.82 -19.27
CA LEU A 450 12.81 -12.98 -20.15
C LEU A 450 12.83 -14.31 -19.38
N TYR A 451 13.46 -14.35 -18.21
CA TYR A 451 13.42 -15.57 -17.40
C TYR A 451 12.06 -15.78 -16.72
N SER A 452 11.45 -14.71 -16.19
CA SER A 452 10.14 -14.77 -15.52
C SER A 452 9.04 -15.21 -16.49
N ILE A 453 9.01 -14.67 -17.72
CA ILE A 453 8.02 -15.06 -18.73
C ILE A 453 8.22 -16.50 -19.20
N ARG A 454 9.47 -17.00 -19.25
CA ARG A 454 9.77 -18.40 -19.54
C ARG A 454 9.29 -19.34 -18.44
N ILE A 455 9.46 -18.96 -17.17
CA ILE A 455 8.91 -19.70 -16.04
C ILE A 455 7.38 -19.75 -16.17
N LEU A 456 6.72 -18.61 -16.40
CA LEU A 456 5.26 -18.56 -16.55
C LEU A 456 4.76 -19.41 -17.72
N GLN A 457 5.42 -19.34 -18.88
CA GLN A 457 5.09 -20.19 -20.03
C GLN A 457 5.10 -21.68 -19.65
N ARG A 458 6.16 -22.12 -18.95
CA ARG A 458 6.31 -23.51 -18.53
C ARG A 458 5.26 -23.92 -17.49
N GLU A 459 4.96 -23.07 -16.52
CA GLU A 459 3.95 -23.37 -15.50
C GLU A 459 2.54 -23.45 -16.11
N LEU A 460 2.20 -22.55 -17.03
CA LEU A 460 0.93 -22.62 -17.77
C LEU A 460 0.84 -23.88 -18.63
N ASP A 461 1.93 -24.28 -19.30
CA ASP A 461 1.97 -25.52 -20.07
C ASP A 461 1.74 -26.77 -19.20
N TYR A 462 2.28 -26.79 -17.97
CA TYR A 462 1.99 -27.85 -17.00
C TYR A 462 0.54 -27.82 -16.50
N ALA A 463 0.00 -26.63 -16.21
CA ALA A 463 -1.36 -26.46 -15.71
C ALA A 463 -2.41 -26.87 -16.75
N LEU A 464 -2.18 -26.56 -18.03
CA LEU A 464 -3.06 -26.94 -19.15
C LEU A 464 -3.21 -28.45 -19.35
N ARG A 465 -2.29 -29.27 -18.82
CA ARG A 465 -2.35 -30.74 -18.91
C ARG A 465 -3.19 -31.38 -17.80
N LYS A 466 -3.57 -30.61 -16.78
CA LYS A 466 -4.39 -31.08 -15.64
C LYS A 466 -5.86 -30.66 -15.83
N PRO A 467 -6.83 -31.41 -15.29
CA PRO A 467 -8.20 -30.92 -15.12
C PRO A 467 -8.21 -29.65 -14.28
N GLN A 468 -9.09 -28.70 -14.62
CA GLN A 468 -9.17 -27.39 -13.98
C GLN A 468 -10.51 -27.24 -13.26
N THR A 469 -10.48 -26.69 -12.05
CA THR A 469 -11.67 -26.16 -11.39
C THR A 469 -12.10 -24.85 -12.06
N ALA A 470 -13.30 -24.35 -11.75
CA ALA A 470 -13.79 -23.09 -12.31
C ALA A 470 -12.88 -21.91 -11.95
N TYR A 471 -12.41 -21.86 -10.70
CA TYR A 471 -11.50 -20.80 -10.24
C TYR A 471 -10.09 -20.94 -10.82
N GLN A 472 -9.59 -22.16 -10.99
CA GLN A 472 -8.30 -22.39 -11.67
C GLN A 472 -8.34 -21.92 -13.14
N ALA A 473 -9.46 -22.11 -13.83
CA ALA A 473 -9.63 -21.58 -15.18
C ALA A 473 -9.63 -20.04 -15.19
N ASP A 474 -10.28 -19.39 -14.22
CA ASP A 474 -10.23 -17.93 -14.05
C ASP A 474 -8.80 -17.43 -13.79
N LEU A 475 -8.04 -18.09 -12.90
CA LEU A 475 -6.65 -17.78 -12.61
C LEU A 475 -5.74 -17.95 -13.83
N MET A 476 -5.88 -19.07 -14.55
CA MET A 476 -5.08 -19.33 -15.75
C MET A 476 -5.39 -18.32 -16.87
N PHE A 477 -6.64 -17.91 -17.01
CA PHE A 477 -7.01 -16.82 -17.91
C PHE A 477 -6.34 -15.50 -17.48
N TRP A 478 -6.37 -15.17 -16.18
CA TRP A 478 -5.71 -13.98 -15.65
C TRP A 478 -4.19 -13.99 -15.86
N GLU A 479 -3.50 -15.09 -15.54
CA GLU A 479 -2.05 -15.27 -15.72
C GLU A 479 -1.64 -15.19 -17.20
N SER A 480 -2.35 -15.91 -18.08
CA SER A 480 -2.06 -15.91 -19.51
C SER A 480 -2.37 -14.57 -20.18
N PHE A 481 -3.43 -13.89 -19.74
CA PHE A 481 -3.76 -12.53 -20.19
C PHE A 481 -2.68 -11.53 -19.79
N LEU A 482 -2.18 -11.59 -18.54
CA LEU A 482 -1.09 -10.76 -18.07
C LEU A 482 0.21 -11.01 -18.83
N GLY A 483 0.57 -12.28 -19.05
CA GLY A 483 1.72 -12.65 -19.88
C GLY A 483 1.61 -12.13 -21.31
N LEU A 484 0.43 -12.20 -21.92
CA LEU A 484 0.21 -11.64 -23.26
C LEU A 484 0.34 -10.12 -23.26
N MET A 485 -0.25 -9.43 -22.28
CA MET A 485 -0.14 -7.97 -22.15
C MET A 485 1.32 -7.53 -21.97
N SER A 486 2.07 -8.20 -21.08
CA SER A 486 3.48 -7.87 -20.85
C SER A 486 4.32 -8.08 -22.12
N ILE A 487 4.04 -9.14 -22.89
CA ILE A 487 4.70 -9.39 -24.19
C ILE A 487 4.49 -8.23 -25.15
N TYR A 488 3.29 -7.65 -25.22
CA TYR A 488 3.07 -6.46 -26.04
C TYR A 488 3.77 -5.22 -25.50
N ALA A 489 3.86 -5.05 -24.18
CA ALA A 489 4.55 -3.92 -23.56
C ALA A 489 6.07 -3.97 -23.81
N HIS A 490 6.72 -5.09 -23.47
CA HIS A 490 8.17 -5.29 -23.64
C HIS A 490 8.58 -5.47 -25.11
N GLY A 491 7.69 -5.99 -25.96
CA GLY A 491 7.92 -6.06 -27.40
C GLY A 491 8.11 -4.70 -28.07
N LYS A 492 7.45 -3.64 -27.56
CA LYS A 492 7.67 -2.26 -28.04
C LYS A 492 9.06 -1.72 -27.68
N GLN A 493 9.74 -2.33 -26.72
CA GLN A 493 11.05 -1.92 -26.22
C GLN A 493 12.21 -2.74 -26.84
N GLY A 494 11.93 -3.64 -27.79
CA GLY A 494 12.94 -4.49 -28.45
C GLY A 494 13.49 -5.62 -27.56
N GLU A 495 12.85 -5.91 -26.43
CA GLU A 495 13.35 -6.92 -25.49
C GLU A 495 13.14 -8.36 -26.00
N LEU A 496 12.20 -8.56 -26.92
CA LEU A 496 11.75 -9.87 -27.41
C LEU A 496 12.39 -10.33 -28.72
N ASP A 497 13.31 -9.55 -29.32
CA ASP A 497 13.86 -9.78 -30.66
C ASP A 497 14.56 -11.15 -30.83
N GLY A 498 14.96 -11.80 -29.73
CA GLY A 498 15.60 -13.12 -29.72
C GLY A 498 14.70 -14.30 -29.29
N GLU A 499 13.42 -14.07 -28.97
CA GLU A 499 12.54 -15.08 -28.36
C GLU A 499 11.14 -15.10 -29.02
N PRO A 500 11.04 -15.49 -30.31
CA PRO A 500 9.77 -15.41 -31.07
C PRO A 500 8.69 -16.38 -30.57
N GLY A 501 9.05 -17.37 -29.75
CA GLY A 501 8.12 -18.41 -29.27
C GLY A 501 7.15 -17.97 -28.17
N PHE A 502 7.40 -16.85 -27.47
CA PHE A 502 6.52 -16.41 -26.38
C PHE A 502 5.16 -15.91 -26.87
N ARG A 503 5.15 -15.00 -27.86
CA ARG A 503 3.89 -14.40 -28.35
C ARG A 503 2.91 -15.46 -28.86
N PRO A 504 3.29 -16.39 -29.77
CA PRO A 504 2.37 -17.41 -30.27
C PRO A 504 1.81 -18.31 -29.16
N PHE A 505 2.60 -18.62 -28.13
CA PHE A 505 2.15 -19.43 -27.00
C PHE A 505 1.05 -18.72 -26.21
N PHE A 506 1.30 -17.49 -25.74
CA PHE A 506 0.33 -16.77 -24.90
C PHE A 506 -0.94 -16.39 -25.68
N GLU A 507 -0.81 -16.01 -26.97
CA GLU A 507 -1.99 -15.77 -27.83
C GLU A 507 -2.86 -17.03 -27.98
N LYS A 508 -2.24 -18.20 -28.14
CA LYS A 508 -2.95 -19.48 -28.20
C LYS A 508 -3.62 -19.79 -26.86
N THR A 509 -2.88 -19.70 -25.75
CA THR A 509 -3.39 -20.01 -24.41
C THR A 509 -4.58 -19.12 -24.02
N VAL A 510 -4.49 -17.81 -24.23
CA VAL A 510 -5.59 -16.88 -23.97
C VAL A 510 -6.82 -17.22 -24.82
N ARG A 511 -6.63 -17.61 -26.09
CA ARG A 511 -7.72 -18.01 -26.98
C ARG A 511 -8.38 -19.31 -26.53
N GLU A 512 -7.61 -20.30 -26.09
CA GLU A 512 -8.13 -21.58 -25.59
C GLU A 512 -8.89 -21.39 -24.27
N GLN A 513 -8.35 -20.61 -23.34
CA GLN A 513 -9.01 -20.27 -22.08
C GLN A 513 -10.29 -19.46 -22.30
N SER A 514 -10.27 -18.49 -23.24
CA SER A 514 -11.47 -17.73 -23.62
C SER A 514 -12.59 -18.64 -24.14
N LYS A 515 -12.25 -19.65 -24.95
CA LYS A 515 -13.22 -20.64 -25.44
C LYS A 515 -13.76 -21.51 -24.32
N SER A 516 -12.90 -21.99 -23.42
CA SER A 516 -13.27 -22.81 -22.27
C SER A 516 -14.24 -22.08 -21.34
N LEU A 517 -13.97 -20.80 -21.07
CA LEU A 517 -14.77 -19.93 -20.20
C LEU A 517 -15.97 -19.29 -20.90
N GLY A 518 -16.17 -19.54 -22.20
CA GLY A 518 -17.30 -18.99 -22.97
C GLY A 518 -17.26 -17.48 -23.20
N LEU A 519 -16.08 -16.86 -23.18
CA LEU A 519 -15.89 -15.41 -23.28
C LEU A 519 -16.06 -14.95 -24.73
N ARG A 520 -17.00 -14.03 -24.98
CA ARG A 520 -17.29 -13.52 -26.32
C ARG A 520 -17.00 -12.03 -26.48
N THR A 521 -17.05 -11.30 -25.37
CA THR A 521 -16.89 -9.85 -25.33
C THR A 521 -15.79 -9.46 -24.33
N TRP A 522 -15.32 -8.22 -24.43
CA TRP A 522 -14.42 -7.66 -23.42
C TRP A 522 -15.08 -7.56 -22.04
N ALA A 523 -16.41 -7.41 -21.96
CA ALA A 523 -17.12 -7.41 -20.69
C ALA A 523 -17.01 -8.77 -19.99
N ASP A 524 -17.14 -9.87 -20.75
CA ASP A 524 -16.98 -11.23 -20.21
C ASP A 524 -15.56 -11.44 -19.68
N ALA A 525 -14.55 -11.05 -20.48
CA ALA A 525 -13.15 -11.12 -20.07
C ALA A 525 -12.87 -10.27 -18.83
N ARG A 526 -13.37 -9.04 -18.78
CA ARG A 526 -13.22 -8.15 -17.63
C ARG A 526 -13.90 -8.72 -16.38
N ALA A 527 -15.06 -9.36 -16.51
CA ALA A 527 -15.74 -10.00 -15.39
C ALA A 527 -14.88 -11.12 -14.79
N VAL A 528 -14.27 -11.97 -15.64
CA VAL A 528 -13.31 -13.01 -15.19
C VAL A 528 -12.10 -12.39 -14.52
N LEU A 529 -11.46 -11.41 -15.16
CA LEU A 529 -10.27 -10.75 -14.61
C LEU A 529 -10.58 -10.10 -13.25
N SER A 530 -11.78 -9.52 -13.09
CA SER A 530 -12.22 -8.87 -11.84
C SER A 530 -12.54 -9.87 -10.73
N ARG A 531 -12.89 -11.12 -11.07
CA ARG A 531 -12.96 -12.21 -10.09
C ARG A 531 -11.60 -12.59 -9.55
N VAL A 532 -10.50 -12.31 -10.25
CA VAL A 532 -9.14 -12.52 -9.74
C VAL A 532 -8.64 -11.27 -9.04
N THR A 533 -8.21 -10.24 -9.77
CA THR A 533 -7.69 -8.99 -9.17
C THR A 533 -8.01 -7.71 -9.92
N TRP A 534 -8.68 -7.74 -11.08
CA TRP A 534 -8.84 -6.59 -11.96
C TRP A 534 -9.80 -5.52 -11.42
N SER A 535 -9.58 -4.27 -11.82
CA SER A 535 -10.44 -3.13 -11.45
C SER A 535 -11.85 -3.36 -11.98
N ALA A 536 -12.78 -3.66 -11.07
CA ALA A 536 -14.20 -3.69 -11.40
C ALA A 536 -14.63 -2.28 -11.81
N ALA A 537 -15.38 -2.15 -12.91
CA ALA A 537 -16.03 -0.90 -13.24
C ALA A 537 -16.92 -0.50 -12.05
N TYR A 538 -16.60 0.65 -11.45
CA TYR A 538 -17.18 1.09 -10.20
C TYR A 538 -18.63 1.54 -10.44
N ALA A 539 -19.58 0.88 -9.79
CA ALA A 539 -20.97 1.31 -9.72
C ALA A 539 -21.21 2.05 -8.40
N GLY A 540 -21.62 3.32 -8.46
CA GLY A 540 -21.97 4.08 -7.26
C GLY A 540 -23.41 3.88 -6.78
N ASP A 541 -23.71 4.53 -5.65
CA ASP A 541 -24.90 4.29 -4.85
C ASP A 541 -26.15 5.03 -5.33
N GLY A 542 -27.17 4.30 -5.76
CA GLY A 542 -28.48 4.87 -6.08
C GLY A 542 -29.40 5.14 -4.88
N ALA A 543 -29.01 4.76 -3.65
CA ALA A 543 -29.87 4.86 -2.46
C ALA A 543 -29.40 5.89 -1.42
N GLY A 544 -28.63 6.90 -1.84
CA GLY A 544 -28.32 8.06 -0.99
C GLY A 544 -29.48 9.04 -0.85
N VAL A 545 -29.26 10.14 -0.10
CA VAL A 545 -30.31 11.14 0.17
C VAL A 545 -30.98 11.65 -1.11
N ILE A 546 -30.21 11.84 -2.19
CA ILE A 546 -30.71 12.31 -3.49
C ILE A 546 -31.62 11.27 -4.15
N GLY A 547 -31.15 10.02 -4.22
CA GLY A 547 -31.89 8.93 -4.84
C GLY A 547 -33.18 8.60 -4.08
N LEU A 548 -33.10 8.52 -2.75
CA LEU A 548 -34.27 8.24 -1.90
C LEU A 548 -35.29 9.38 -1.91
N THR A 549 -34.85 10.65 -1.86
CA THR A 549 -35.79 11.78 -1.90
C THR A 549 -36.48 11.85 -3.28
N SER A 550 -35.74 11.63 -4.37
CA SER A 550 -36.30 11.55 -5.72
C SER A 550 -37.31 10.40 -5.85
N ALA A 551 -36.97 9.22 -5.32
CA ALA A 551 -37.84 8.05 -5.33
C ALA A 551 -39.15 8.29 -4.55
N LEU A 552 -39.06 8.92 -3.37
CA LEU A 552 -40.22 9.26 -2.55
C LEU A 552 -41.18 10.20 -3.29
N LEU A 553 -40.66 11.28 -3.89
CA LEU A 553 -41.52 12.25 -4.58
C LEU A 553 -42.12 11.64 -5.85
N LEU A 554 -41.37 10.85 -6.62
CA LEU A 554 -41.91 10.13 -7.78
C LEU A 554 -43.02 9.14 -7.39
N ALA A 555 -42.84 8.40 -6.28
CA ALA A 555 -43.84 7.46 -5.79
C ALA A 555 -45.12 8.18 -5.32
N LYS A 556 -45.01 9.36 -4.72
CA LYS A 556 -46.16 10.20 -4.35
C LYS A 556 -47.01 10.66 -5.55
N GLU A 557 -46.39 10.81 -6.72
CA GLU A 557 -47.07 11.08 -8.00
C GLU A 557 -47.68 9.81 -8.63
N GLY A 558 -47.66 8.67 -7.93
CA GLY A 558 -48.26 7.41 -8.39
C GLY A 558 -47.36 6.57 -9.31
N ASN A 559 -46.08 6.91 -9.45
CA ASN A 559 -45.13 6.13 -10.26
C ASN A 559 -44.74 4.82 -9.57
N LYS A 560 -44.56 3.75 -10.35
CA LYS A 560 -43.97 2.49 -9.86
C LYS A 560 -42.45 2.63 -9.85
N VAL A 561 -41.86 2.77 -8.66
CA VAL A 561 -40.43 3.05 -8.51
C VAL A 561 -39.69 1.83 -7.96
N THR A 562 -38.53 1.53 -8.56
CA THR A 562 -37.53 0.64 -7.96
C THR A 562 -36.26 1.43 -7.69
N VAL A 563 -35.78 1.41 -6.44
CA VAL A 563 -34.47 1.94 -6.08
C VAL A 563 -33.45 0.82 -6.17
N VAL A 564 -32.41 1.03 -6.96
CA VAL A 564 -31.28 0.11 -7.10
C VAL A 564 -30.03 0.80 -6.55
N GLY A 565 -29.35 0.17 -5.60
CA GLY A 565 -28.13 0.74 -5.01
C GLY A 565 -27.16 -0.34 -4.55
N LYS A 566 -25.86 -0.05 -4.63
CA LYS A 566 -24.80 -0.88 -4.04
C LYS A 566 -24.90 -0.82 -2.52
N HIS A 567 -24.85 0.39 -1.96
CA HIS A 567 -25.09 0.67 -0.55
C HIS A 567 -26.54 1.14 -0.29
N MET A 568 -27.02 0.93 0.93
CA MET A 568 -28.34 1.31 1.43
C MET A 568 -28.22 2.02 2.78
N PRO A 569 -29.26 2.74 3.25
CA PRO A 569 -29.31 3.25 4.62
C PRO A 569 -28.97 2.16 5.65
N GLY A 570 -27.96 2.43 6.48
CA GLY A 570 -27.38 1.48 7.43
C GLY A 570 -25.92 1.13 7.12
N ASP A 571 -25.52 1.20 5.85
CA ASP A 571 -24.14 0.93 5.43
C ASP A 571 -23.24 2.15 5.68
N TYR A 572 -21.96 1.90 5.95
CA TYR A 572 -20.91 2.92 6.00
C TYR A 572 -19.79 2.52 5.03
N ASP A 573 -19.63 3.29 3.97
CA ASP A 573 -18.58 3.13 2.98
C ASP A 573 -18.19 4.52 2.45
N ALA A 574 -16.90 4.78 2.20
CA ALA A 574 -16.43 6.10 1.78
C ALA A 574 -17.04 6.55 0.43
N GLU A 575 -17.40 5.60 -0.44
CA GLU A 575 -18.10 5.84 -1.70
C GLU A 575 -19.57 6.23 -1.48
N TYR A 576 -20.14 5.86 -0.33
CA TYR A 576 -21.49 6.20 0.08
C TYR A 576 -21.50 7.48 0.91
N ALA A 577 -21.58 8.64 0.26
CA ALA A 577 -21.43 9.94 0.94
C ALA A 577 -22.46 10.24 2.05
N SER A 578 -23.69 9.71 1.91
CA SER A 578 -24.85 10.17 2.69
C SER A 578 -24.71 9.95 4.21
N PRO A 579 -24.22 8.81 4.74
CA PRO A 579 -24.09 8.57 6.18
C PRO A 579 -22.97 9.36 6.87
N TRP A 580 -22.02 9.90 6.11
CA TRP A 580 -20.89 10.67 6.65
C TRP A 580 -21.20 12.15 6.88
N ALA A 581 -22.26 12.67 6.25
CA ALA A 581 -22.61 14.08 6.31
C ALA A 581 -23.00 14.53 7.72
N GLY A 582 -22.84 15.83 8.01
CA GLY A 582 -23.20 16.44 9.30
C GLY A 582 -24.60 16.08 9.80
N ALA A 583 -25.71 16.54 9.21
CA ALA A 583 -25.88 17.48 8.11
C ALA A 583 -26.77 18.67 8.55
N ASN A 584 -26.72 19.79 7.85
CA ASN A 584 -27.50 21.00 8.12
C ASN A 584 -27.96 21.68 6.81
N VAL A 585 -28.62 22.84 6.93
CA VAL A 585 -29.04 23.69 5.80
C VAL A 585 -28.24 24.99 5.85
N ILE A 586 -27.41 25.23 4.83
CA ILE A 586 -26.46 26.35 4.77
C ILE A 586 -26.41 26.95 3.36
N PRO A 587 -27.19 27.99 3.01
CA PRO A 587 -27.32 28.40 1.61
C PRO A 587 -25.97 28.81 0.98
N LEU A 588 -25.58 28.12 -0.08
CA LEU A 588 -24.28 28.29 -0.75
C LEU A 588 -24.43 29.03 -2.08
N SER A 589 -25.61 28.98 -2.68
CA SER A 589 -25.87 29.55 -4.00
C SER A 589 -26.24 31.04 -3.91
N PRO A 590 -26.00 31.83 -4.97
CA PRO A 590 -26.54 33.19 -5.06
C PRO A 590 -28.08 33.17 -5.07
N LYS A 591 -28.72 34.32 -4.81
CA LYS A 591 -30.19 34.44 -4.68
C LYS A 591 -30.90 33.94 -5.95
N GLU A 592 -30.33 34.18 -7.12
CA GLU A 592 -30.90 33.82 -8.41
C GLU A 592 -30.85 32.31 -8.67
N ALA A 593 -29.84 31.60 -8.14
CA ALA A 593 -29.60 30.17 -8.36
C ALA A 593 -30.04 29.26 -7.20
N SER A 594 -30.49 29.81 -6.07
CA SER A 594 -30.82 29.08 -4.84
C SER A 594 -32.23 28.47 -4.80
N LEU A 595 -32.82 28.20 -5.97
CA LEU A 595 -34.15 27.58 -6.07
C LEU A 595 -34.20 26.28 -5.24
N TRP A 596 -33.23 25.38 -5.43
CA TRP A 596 -33.23 24.06 -4.79
C TRP A 596 -33.07 24.14 -3.27
N GLU A 597 -32.22 25.04 -2.80
CA GLU A 597 -32.00 25.26 -1.36
C GLU A 597 -33.27 25.81 -0.69
N ARG A 598 -33.93 26.79 -1.32
CA ARG A 598 -35.19 27.37 -0.81
C ARG A 598 -36.31 26.35 -0.74
N ARG A 599 -36.49 25.53 -1.79
CA ARG A 599 -37.52 24.48 -1.82
C ARG A 599 -37.25 23.43 -0.76
N THR A 600 -35.98 23.06 -0.57
CA THR A 600 -35.60 22.10 0.46
C THR A 600 -35.78 22.63 1.87
N TRP A 601 -35.50 23.92 2.12
CA TRP A 601 -35.77 24.54 3.43
C TRP A 601 -37.24 24.43 3.82
N ILE A 602 -38.17 24.73 2.91
CA ILE A 602 -39.61 24.62 3.14
C ILE A 602 -39.99 23.18 3.54
N ALA A 603 -39.46 22.19 2.83
CA ALA A 603 -39.73 20.78 3.12
C ALA A 603 -39.16 20.35 4.48
N LEU A 604 -37.91 20.70 4.78
CA LEU A 604 -37.25 20.32 6.03
C LEU A 604 -37.87 21.01 7.24
N LYS A 605 -38.24 22.30 7.12
CA LYS A 605 -38.95 23.04 8.18
C LYS A 605 -40.25 22.33 8.56
N LYS A 606 -41.06 21.98 7.54
CA LYS A 606 -42.29 21.21 7.73
C LYS A 606 -42.05 19.84 8.39
N LEU A 607 -41.02 19.12 7.98
CA LEU A 607 -40.70 17.81 8.58
C LEU A 607 -40.28 17.91 10.05
N VAL A 608 -39.56 18.96 10.43
CA VAL A 608 -39.22 19.19 11.85
C VAL A 608 -40.47 19.44 12.69
N GLU A 609 -41.45 20.16 12.12
CA GLU A 609 -42.70 20.51 12.81
C GLU A 609 -43.68 19.32 12.88
N GLU A 610 -43.72 18.47 11.85
CA GLU A 610 -44.76 17.43 11.70
C GLU A 610 -44.26 15.99 11.89
N SER A 611 -42.95 15.74 11.85
CA SER A 611 -42.38 14.37 11.80
C SER A 611 -41.12 14.25 12.67
N PRO A 612 -41.25 14.31 14.02
CA PRO A 612 -40.11 14.21 14.92
C PRO A 612 -39.32 12.89 14.78
N GLU A 613 -39.98 11.82 14.34
CA GLU A 613 -39.35 10.52 14.07
C GLU A 613 -38.41 10.53 12.86
N ALA A 614 -38.39 11.60 12.05
CA ALA A 614 -37.43 11.80 10.97
C ALA A 614 -36.01 12.13 11.47
N GLY A 615 -35.85 12.44 12.77
CA GLY A 615 -34.54 12.73 13.35
C GLY A 615 -33.95 14.07 12.88
N ILE A 616 -34.79 15.10 12.78
CA ILE A 616 -34.40 16.47 12.44
C ILE A 616 -34.88 17.38 13.58
N HIS A 617 -34.08 18.36 13.98
CA HIS A 617 -34.48 19.37 14.96
C HIS A 617 -34.06 20.78 14.53
N PHE A 618 -34.74 21.80 15.07
CA PHE A 618 -34.24 23.16 14.98
C PHE A 618 -33.00 23.34 15.86
N GLN A 619 -32.04 24.10 15.37
CA GLN A 619 -30.83 24.44 16.10
C GLN A 619 -30.36 25.83 15.66
N THR A 620 -29.98 26.68 16.62
CA THR A 620 -29.41 27.99 16.31
C THR A 620 -28.04 27.79 15.66
N THR A 621 -27.88 28.28 14.44
CA THR A 621 -26.64 28.24 13.69
C THR A 621 -25.90 29.55 13.89
N HIS A 622 -24.68 29.47 14.42
CA HIS A 622 -23.75 30.59 14.54
C HIS A 622 -22.72 30.54 13.42
N VAL A 623 -22.57 31.66 12.72
CA VAL A 623 -21.58 31.82 11.66
C VAL A 623 -20.56 32.85 12.11
N LEU A 624 -19.30 32.44 12.22
CA LEU A 624 -18.19 33.31 12.61
C LEU A 624 -17.33 33.62 11.40
N ARG A 625 -16.95 34.89 11.23
CA ARG A 625 -16.19 35.39 10.08
C ARG A 625 -14.91 36.08 10.52
N ARG A 626 -13.85 35.90 9.73
CA ARG A 626 -12.61 36.67 9.84
C ARG A 626 -12.49 37.60 8.64
N ASN A 627 -12.09 38.84 8.85
CA ASN A 627 -11.94 39.86 7.80
C ASN A 627 -11.00 39.37 6.70
N LYS A 628 -9.88 38.73 7.08
CA LYS A 628 -8.93 38.13 6.13
C LYS A 628 -9.56 37.07 5.21
N ASP A 629 -10.63 36.42 5.66
CA ASP A 629 -11.32 35.39 4.87
C ASP A 629 -12.41 36.01 3.99
N THR A 630 -13.01 37.12 4.39
CA THR A 630 -14.07 37.78 3.61
C THR A 630 -13.58 38.40 2.30
N GLU A 631 -12.30 38.79 2.23
CA GLU A 631 -11.64 39.23 0.99
C GLU A 631 -11.37 38.05 0.04
N ALA A 632 -10.87 36.93 0.56
CA ALA A 632 -10.56 35.71 -0.20
C ALA A 632 -11.81 34.90 -0.59
N ALA A 633 -12.89 34.98 0.21
CA ALA A 633 -14.15 34.27 -0.04
C ALA A 633 -14.92 34.81 -1.24
N LYS A 634 -14.54 35.95 -1.85
CA LYS A 634 -15.27 36.55 -2.98
C LYS A 634 -15.39 35.64 -4.23
N SER A 635 -14.64 34.53 -4.31
CA SER A 635 -14.65 33.58 -5.45
C SER A 635 -14.82 32.10 -5.08
N GLY A 636 -15.03 31.74 -3.81
CA GLY A 636 -15.10 30.35 -3.33
C GLY A 636 -16.50 29.74 -3.28
N PHE A 637 -16.60 28.40 -3.15
CA PHE A 637 -17.87 27.65 -3.06
C PHE A 637 -18.79 28.12 -1.90
N SER A 638 -18.24 28.71 -0.85
CA SER A 638 -18.95 29.24 0.32
C SER A 638 -19.01 30.77 0.37
N ALA A 639 -18.68 31.45 -0.74
CA ALA A 639 -18.66 32.92 -0.86
C ALA A 639 -19.94 33.58 -0.36
N HIS A 640 -21.09 33.08 -0.82
CA HIS A 640 -22.39 33.65 -0.50
C HIS A 640 -22.81 33.38 0.93
N PHE A 641 -22.36 32.26 1.50
CA PHE A 641 -22.65 31.88 2.88
C PHE A 641 -21.98 32.82 3.90
N TYR A 642 -20.72 33.20 3.63
CA TYR A 642 -19.95 34.10 4.49
C TYR A 642 -20.06 35.58 4.11
N ALA A 643 -20.96 35.94 3.18
CA ALA A 643 -21.16 37.32 2.74
C ALA A 643 -21.52 38.25 3.90
N ALA A 644 -21.09 39.51 3.82
CA ALA A 644 -21.42 40.54 4.83
C ALA A 644 -22.93 40.71 5.00
N ASN A 645 -23.67 40.71 3.89
CA ASN A 645 -25.12 40.84 3.83
C ASN A 645 -25.72 39.65 3.06
N PRO A 646 -25.94 38.50 3.73
CA PRO A 646 -26.44 37.31 3.06
C PRO A 646 -27.92 37.45 2.68
N TRP A 647 -28.27 37.03 1.46
CA TRP A 647 -29.64 37.14 0.93
C TRP A 647 -30.66 36.30 1.71
N PHE A 648 -30.21 35.22 2.36
CA PHE A 648 -31.05 34.29 3.11
C PHE A 648 -31.45 34.79 4.51
N LYS A 649 -31.00 35.98 4.92
CA LYS A 649 -31.43 36.61 6.16
C LYS A 649 -32.95 36.84 6.24
N GLU A 650 -33.61 36.93 5.09
CA GLU A 650 -35.07 37.08 4.96
C GLU A 650 -35.82 35.75 5.07
N ILE A 651 -35.12 34.61 5.03
CA ILE A 651 -35.72 33.27 4.94
C ILE A 651 -35.63 32.51 6.25
N PHE A 652 -34.55 32.71 7.00
CA PHE A 652 -34.39 32.05 8.29
C PHE A 652 -34.97 32.89 9.42
N ASP A 653 -35.69 32.20 10.31
CA ASP A 653 -36.23 32.80 11.52
C ASP A 653 -35.08 33.21 12.46
N ASN A 654 -35.32 34.24 13.27
CA ASN A 654 -34.38 34.75 14.26
C ASN A 654 -32.99 35.13 13.70
N PHE A 655 -32.91 35.54 12.44
CA PHE A 655 -31.66 36.05 11.87
C PHE A 655 -31.24 37.36 12.56
N ARG A 656 -30.00 37.42 13.05
CA ARG A 656 -29.37 38.65 13.55
C ARG A 656 -27.86 38.59 13.45
N ASP A 657 -27.21 39.74 13.38
CA ASP A 657 -25.76 39.83 13.56
C ASP A 657 -25.36 39.54 15.02
N ASN A 658 -24.17 38.98 15.19
CA ASN A 658 -23.59 38.73 16.51
C ASN A 658 -23.08 40.04 17.12
N GLN A 659 -23.27 40.21 18.43
CA GLN A 659 -22.71 41.32 19.18
C GLN A 659 -21.21 41.10 19.43
N PRO A 660 -20.40 42.17 19.64
CA PRO A 660 -18.97 42.03 19.93
C PRO A 660 -18.66 41.11 21.12
N SER A 661 -19.53 41.06 22.14
CA SER A 661 -19.40 40.17 23.29
C SER A 661 -19.69 38.69 22.99
N GLU A 662 -20.32 38.38 21.86
CA GLU A 662 -20.64 37.02 21.40
C GLU A 662 -19.58 36.48 20.43
N MET A 663 -18.56 37.27 20.10
CA MET A 663 -17.50 36.89 19.17
C MET A 663 -16.41 36.08 19.86
N ALA A 664 -16.08 34.92 19.29
CA ALA A 664 -14.94 34.15 19.74
C ALA A 664 -13.61 34.87 19.41
N PRO A 665 -12.55 34.69 20.23
CA PRO A 665 -11.24 35.26 19.95
C PRO A 665 -10.74 34.90 18.54
N GLY A 666 -10.27 35.92 17.81
CA GLY A 666 -9.76 35.75 16.45
C GLY A 666 -10.82 35.79 15.33
N TYR A 667 -12.08 36.11 15.66
CA TYR A 667 -13.16 36.37 14.69
C TYR A 667 -13.63 37.82 14.76
N ASP A 668 -13.87 38.42 13.60
CA ASP A 668 -14.13 39.85 13.45
C ASP A 668 -15.62 40.20 13.40
N SER A 669 -16.44 39.30 12.84
CA SER A 669 -17.89 39.49 12.76
C SER A 669 -18.62 38.16 12.59
N GLY A 670 -19.93 38.16 12.66
CA GLY A 670 -20.72 36.95 12.46
C GLY A 670 -22.20 37.23 12.52
N PHE A 671 -22.99 36.20 12.25
CA PHE A 671 -24.44 36.25 12.38
C PHE A 671 -24.95 34.92 12.91
N GLN A 672 -26.20 34.90 13.36
CA GLN A 672 -26.88 33.69 13.78
C GLN A 672 -28.31 33.67 13.26
N TYR A 673 -28.85 32.47 13.09
CA TYR A 673 -30.22 32.23 12.65
C TYR A 673 -30.70 30.86 13.11
N GLN A 674 -32.01 30.62 13.10
CA GLN A 674 -32.58 29.32 13.39
C GLN A 674 -32.52 28.44 12.12
N GLY A 675 -31.63 27.44 12.15
CA GLY A 675 -31.52 26.41 11.10
C GLY A 675 -32.02 25.06 11.59
N VAL A 676 -31.59 23.99 10.91
CA VAL A 676 -31.87 22.61 11.31
C VAL A 676 -30.59 21.77 11.32
N CYS A 677 -30.55 20.75 12.17
CA CYS A 677 -29.55 19.69 12.08
C CYS A 677 -30.25 18.33 11.95
N ILE A 678 -29.72 17.51 11.05
CA ILE A 678 -30.27 16.22 10.64
C ILE A 678 -29.39 15.12 11.23
N ASN A 679 -30.00 14.22 11.99
CA ASN A 679 -29.38 12.96 12.33
C ASN A 679 -29.50 12.00 11.13
N VAL A 680 -28.47 11.98 10.27
CA VAL A 680 -28.47 11.18 9.03
C VAL A 680 -28.65 9.68 9.28
N ALA A 681 -28.27 9.17 10.46
CA ALA A 681 -28.43 7.77 10.81
C ALA A 681 -29.88 7.38 11.13
N ILE A 682 -30.74 8.37 11.43
CA ILE A 682 -32.19 8.20 11.60
C ILE A 682 -32.91 8.61 10.31
N TYR A 683 -32.53 9.74 9.75
CA TYR A 683 -33.21 10.33 8.60
C TYR A 683 -33.13 9.46 7.34
N LEU A 684 -31.98 8.83 7.04
CA LEU A 684 -31.87 7.96 5.86
C LEU A 684 -32.75 6.71 5.98
N PRO A 685 -32.75 5.95 7.10
CA PRO A 685 -33.72 4.87 7.32
C PRO A 685 -35.17 5.35 7.33
N TRP A 686 -35.48 6.50 7.95
CA TRP A 686 -36.82 7.07 7.94
C TRP A 686 -37.29 7.37 6.50
N LEU A 687 -36.42 7.97 5.69
CA LEU A 687 -36.71 8.31 4.29
C LEU A 687 -36.95 7.04 3.46
N LEU A 688 -36.14 6.00 3.67
CA LEU A 688 -36.40 4.67 3.10
C LEU A 688 -37.75 4.10 3.57
N GLY A 689 -38.07 4.21 4.85
CA GLY A 689 -39.38 3.81 5.40
C GLY A 689 -40.55 4.54 4.73
N GLN A 690 -40.40 5.84 4.45
CA GLN A 690 -41.38 6.60 3.66
C GLN A 690 -41.47 6.07 2.23
N CYS A 691 -40.35 5.81 1.55
CA CYS A 691 -40.38 5.19 0.22
C CYS A 691 -41.17 3.88 0.22
N LEU A 692 -40.89 2.99 1.17
CA LEU A 692 -41.58 1.69 1.29
C LEU A 692 -43.10 1.89 1.54
N LYS A 693 -43.48 2.87 2.36
CA LYS A 693 -44.89 3.22 2.62
C LYS A 693 -45.65 3.61 1.34
N TYR A 694 -44.97 4.22 0.38
CA TYR A 694 -45.54 4.57 -0.94
C TYR A 694 -45.30 3.50 -2.01
N GLY A 695 -44.94 2.27 -1.62
CA GLY A 695 -44.83 1.13 -2.54
C GLY A 695 -43.55 1.10 -3.37
N VAL A 696 -42.52 1.88 -3.02
CA VAL A 696 -41.19 1.77 -3.64
C VAL A 696 -40.58 0.42 -3.29
N VAL A 697 -40.03 -0.29 -4.27
CA VAL A 697 -39.27 -1.53 -4.04
C VAL A 697 -37.79 -1.24 -4.09
N VAL A 698 -37.01 -1.78 -3.16
CA VAL A 698 -35.55 -1.63 -3.14
C VAL A 698 -34.83 -2.91 -3.55
N LYS A 699 -33.73 -2.77 -4.29
CA LYS A 699 -32.86 -3.88 -4.70
C LYS A 699 -31.40 -3.51 -4.51
N ARG A 700 -30.63 -4.40 -3.88
CA ARG A 700 -29.17 -4.29 -3.86
C ARG A 700 -28.60 -4.83 -5.16
N ALA A 701 -27.84 -4.00 -5.87
CA ALA A 701 -27.11 -4.42 -7.07
C ALA A 701 -25.94 -3.47 -7.35
N ILE A 702 -24.93 -3.98 -8.04
CA ILE A 702 -23.78 -3.23 -8.56
C ILE A 702 -23.96 -3.21 -10.08
N LEU A 703 -24.00 -2.02 -10.68
CA LEU A 703 -24.25 -1.84 -12.12
C LEU A 703 -22.98 -1.41 -12.84
N THR A 704 -22.54 -2.17 -13.85
CA THR A 704 -21.36 -1.75 -14.61
C THR A 704 -21.68 -0.73 -15.69
N ASN A 705 -22.94 -0.71 -16.15
CA ASN A 705 -23.48 0.27 -17.10
C ASN A 705 -24.88 0.74 -16.67
N ILE A 706 -25.21 2.00 -16.90
CA ILE A 706 -26.52 2.59 -16.55
C ILE A 706 -27.68 1.84 -17.22
N ASN A 707 -27.48 1.26 -18.42
CA ASN A 707 -28.49 0.49 -19.13
C ASN A 707 -28.95 -0.78 -18.41
N GLU A 708 -28.16 -1.31 -17.48
CA GLU A 708 -28.54 -2.49 -16.69
C GLU A 708 -29.74 -2.17 -15.77
N ALA A 709 -29.85 -0.93 -15.30
CA ALA A 709 -30.87 -0.51 -14.33
C ALA A 709 -32.30 -0.79 -14.81
N LYS A 710 -32.57 -0.66 -16.10
CA LYS A 710 -33.92 -0.86 -16.64
C LYS A 710 -34.44 -2.28 -16.51
N TYR A 711 -33.55 -3.26 -16.44
CA TYR A 711 -33.90 -4.68 -16.30
C TYR A 711 -34.23 -5.05 -14.85
N LEU A 712 -33.98 -4.15 -13.90
CA LEU A 712 -34.14 -4.42 -12.47
C LEU A 712 -35.48 -3.94 -11.91
N SER A 713 -36.36 -3.37 -12.73
CA SER A 713 -37.72 -2.98 -12.30
C SER A 713 -38.44 -4.13 -11.59
N HIS A 714 -39.08 -3.83 -10.46
CA HIS A 714 -39.86 -4.82 -9.71
C HIS A 714 -41.14 -5.27 -10.43
N THR A 715 -41.57 -4.52 -11.45
CA THR A 715 -42.79 -4.81 -12.22
C THR A 715 -42.63 -5.98 -13.20
N GLY A 716 -41.40 -6.47 -13.40
CA GLY A 716 -41.06 -7.46 -14.44
C GLY A 716 -40.95 -6.88 -15.85
N GLN A 717 -41.35 -5.61 -16.06
CA GLN A 717 -41.20 -4.90 -17.34
C GLN A 717 -39.94 -4.04 -17.33
N LYS A 718 -39.32 -3.83 -18.51
CA LYS A 718 -38.18 -2.91 -18.64
C LYS A 718 -38.61 -1.49 -18.28
N ALA A 719 -37.82 -0.79 -17.48
CA ALA A 719 -38.06 0.62 -17.20
C ALA A 719 -37.73 1.49 -18.42
N ASN A 720 -38.64 2.39 -18.79
CA ASN A 720 -38.42 3.35 -19.88
C ASN A 720 -37.69 4.62 -19.41
N ILE A 721 -37.63 4.84 -18.09
CA ILE A 721 -36.99 6.00 -17.46
C ILE A 721 -36.10 5.50 -16.31
N ILE A 722 -34.86 5.96 -16.28
CA ILE A 722 -33.87 5.69 -15.23
C ILE A 722 -33.52 7.03 -14.56
N VAL A 723 -33.53 7.09 -13.23
CA VAL A 723 -32.99 8.24 -12.49
C VAL A 723 -31.59 7.89 -12.01
N ASN A 724 -30.57 8.55 -12.57
CA ASN A 724 -29.18 8.35 -12.17
C ASN A 724 -28.83 9.28 -10.99
N ALA A 725 -28.87 8.72 -9.77
CA ALA A 725 -28.48 9.41 -8.53
C ALA A 725 -27.20 8.84 -7.90
N THR A 726 -26.28 8.32 -8.71
CA THR A 726 -25.12 7.51 -8.23
C THR A 726 -23.97 8.30 -7.60
N GLY A 727 -24.08 9.64 -7.49
CA GLY A 727 -23.06 10.48 -6.87
C GLY A 727 -21.69 10.30 -7.55
N LEU A 728 -20.69 9.83 -6.80
CA LEU A 728 -19.35 9.55 -7.32
C LEU A 728 -19.34 8.41 -8.35
N GLY A 729 -20.32 7.51 -8.33
CA GLY A 729 -20.44 6.42 -9.30
C GLY A 729 -20.54 6.91 -10.75
N SER A 730 -21.11 8.09 -10.97
CA SER A 730 -21.25 8.65 -12.32
C SER A 730 -19.92 8.93 -13.01
N LEU A 731 -18.81 9.00 -12.26
CA LEU A 731 -17.46 9.09 -12.82
C LEU A 731 -17.10 7.86 -13.68
N LYS A 732 -17.57 6.67 -13.29
CA LYS A 732 -17.09 5.38 -13.83
C LYS A 732 -18.20 4.46 -14.36
N LEU A 733 -19.46 4.80 -14.10
CA LEU A 733 -20.61 4.05 -14.57
C LEU A 733 -20.69 4.13 -16.10
N GLY A 734 -20.62 2.98 -16.78
CA GLY A 734 -20.68 2.91 -18.23
C GLY A 734 -21.96 3.55 -18.78
N GLY A 735 -21.83 4.30 -19.87
CA GLY A 735 -22.93 5.12 -20.42
C GLY A 735 -23.16 6.45 -19.68
N VAL A 736 -22.31 6.80 -18.69
CA VAL A 736 -22.28 8.12 -18.05
C VAL A 736 -20.88 8.69 -18.06
N GLU A 737 -19.91 7.99 -17.44
CA GLU A 737 -18.46 8.28 -17.48
C GLU A 737 -18.09 9.79 -17.36
N ASP A 738 -18.73 10.47 -16.41
CA ASP A 738 -18.58 11.92 -16.24
C ASP A 738 -17.27 12.26 -15.50
N THR A 739 -16.21 12.43 -16.29
CA THR A 739 -14.84 12.80 -15.84
C THR A 739 -14.74 14.16 -15.13
N THR A 740 -15.84 14.93 -15.06
CA THR A 740 -15.88 16.16 -14.25
C THR A 740 -16.16 15.89 -12.78
N VAL A 741 -16.53 14.65 -12.42
CA VAL A 741 -16.79 14.22 -11.05
C VAL A 741 -15.46 13.84 -10.36
N ALA A 742 -15.31 14.24 -9.09
CA ALA A 742 -14.18 13.87 -8.25
C ALA A 742 -14.60 13.80 -6.77
N PRO A 743 -13.88 13.08 -5.91
CA PRO A 743 -14.16 13.10 -4.48
C PRO A 743 -13.72 14.43 -3.90
N ALA A 744 -14.47 14.97 -2.95
CA ALA A 744 -13.94 15.94 -2.00
C ALA A 744 -13.97 15.30 -0.61
N ARG A 745 -12.82 14.78 -0.19
CA ARG A 745 -12.66 14.02 1.05
C ARG A 745 -12.96 14.89 2.27
N GLY A 746 -13.91 14.43 3.07
CA GLY A 746 -14.33 15.04 4.32
C GLY A 746 -14.09 14.10 5.49
N GLN A 747 -13.14 14.47 6.35
CA GLN A 747 -12.90 13.80 7.61
C GLN A 747 -13.62 14.52 8.75
N VAL A 748 -14.23 13.73 9.63
CA VAL A 748 -14.95 14.20 10.82
C VAL A 748 -14.59 13.34 12.05
N VAL A 749 -14.83 13.90 13.23
CA VAL A 749 -14.80 13.18 14.51
C VAL A 749 -16.19 13.29 15.13
N VAL A 750 -16.80 12.17 15.51
CA VAL A 750 -18.11 12.16 16.17
C VAL A 750 -17.90 11.93 17.66
N VAL A 751 -18.46 12.79 18.50
CA VAL A 751 -18.30 12.75 19.97
C VAL A 751 -19.65 12.65 20.68
N ARG A 752 -19.65 12.14 21.92
CA ARG A 752 -20.84 12.11 22.79
C ARG A 752 -21.15 13.47 23.43
N ASN A 753 -20.14 14.33 23.51
CA ASN A 753 -20.27 15.65 24.12
C ASN A 753 -21.31 16.49 23.38
N GLU A 754 -22.14 17.19 24.14
CA GLU A 754 -23.09 18.17 23.62
C GLU A 754 -22.41 19.53 23.51
N THR A 755 -22.78 20.30 22.48
CA THR A 755 -22.35 21.69 22.36
C THR A 755 -23.09 22.55 23.40
N PRO A 756 -22.48 23.65 23.88
CA PRO A 756 -23.13 24.50 24.86
C PRO A 756 -24.35 25.21 24.26
N ARG A 757 -25.36 25.52 25.08
CA ARG A 757 -26.66 26.02 24.61
C ARG A 757 -26.58 27.33 23.83
N ASN A 758 -25.59 28.16 24.12
CA ASN A 758 -25.31 29.44 23.46
C ASN A 758 -24.49 29.29 22.16
N LEU A 759 -24.01 28.08 21.83
CA LEU A 759 -23.27 27.79 20.60
C LEU A 759 -23.53 26.36 20.09
N PRO A 760 -24.81 25.97 19.84
CA PRO A 760 -25.16 24.58 19.63
C PRO A 760 -24.76 24.05 18.24
N LEU A 761 -24.79 24.91 17.23
CA LEU A 761 -24.20 24.68 15.90
C LEU A 761 -23.37 25.89 15.54
N PHE A 762 -22.11 25.69 15.14
CA PHE A 762 -21.27 26.77 14.66
C PHE A 762 -20.46 26.38 13.43
N MET A 763 -20.22 27.36 12.57
CA MET A 763 -19.33 27.23 11.41
C MET A 763 -18.51 28.49 11.27
N CYS A 764 -17.26 28.33 10.89
CA CYS A 764 -16.30 29.41 10.81
C CYS A 764 -15.84 29.62 9.37
N SER A 765 -15.75 30.87 8.94
CA SER A 765 -14.97 31.19 7.76
C SER A 765 -13.54 30.74 8.04
N SER A 766 -13.03 29.93 7.13
CA SER A 766 -11.64 29.55 7.13
C SER A 766 -11.16 29.76 5.70
N ALA A 767 -10.46 30.87 5.45
CA ALA A 767 -9.39 30.84 4.47
C ALA A 767 -8.15 30.43 5.27
N LEU A 768 -7.88 29.13 5.39
CA LEU A 768 -6.64 28.63 5.98
C LEU A 768 -6.01 27.61 5.03
N ASP A 769 -5.07 28.14 4.26
CA ASP A 769 -3.89 27.45 3.76
C ASP A 769 -4.20 26.44 2.63
N GLU A 770 -3.21 26.04 1.83
CA GLU A 770 -3.34 24.95 0.85
C GLU A 770 -3.75 23.59 1.48
N SER A 771 -4.06 23.57 2.78
CA SER A 771 -4.37 22.41 3.62
C SER A 771 -5.76 21.78 3.40
N GLY A 772 -6.75 22.57 2.97
CA GLY A 772 -8.13 22.09 2.77
C GLY A 772 -8.89 21.75 4.06
N GLU A 773 -8.64 22.45 5.16
CA GLU A 773 -9.26 22.21 6.48
C GLU A 773 -10.35 23.24 6.86
N GLU A 774 -11.45 22.75 7.42
CA GLU A 774 -12.65 23.50 7.82
C GLU A 774 -12.86 23.43 9.34
N ILE A 775 -13.69 24.32 9.89
CA ILE A 775 -14.08 24.31 11.31
C ILE A 775 -15.61 24.42 11.41
N TYR A 776 -16.24 23.37 11.91
CA TYR A 776 -17.64 23.35 12.27
C TYR A 776 -17.93 22.31 13.36
N ALA A 777 -18.95 22.58 14.17
CA ALA A 777 -19.57 21.57 15.01
C ALA A 777 -21.10 21.65 14.89
N MET A 778 -21.75 20.50 14.91
CA MET A 778 -23.20 20.40 14.92
C MET A 778 -23.67 19.18 15.70
N GLN A 779 -24.58 19.39 16.64
CA GLN A 779 -25.19 18.32 17.41
C GLN A 779 -26.36 17.73 16.62
N ARG A 780 -26.31 16.42 16.34
CA ARG A 780 -27.38 15.70 15.65
C ARG A 780 -28.58 15.49 16.58
N ALA A 781 -29.78 15.59 16.03
CA ALA A 781 -31.03 15.33 16.73
C ALA A 781 -31.09 13.92 17.38
N ALA A 782 -31.96 13.76 18.37
CA ALA A 782 -32.28 12.50 19.03
C ALA A 782 -31.04 11.73 19.54
N GLY A 783 -30.07 12.44 20.13
CA GLY A 783 -28.88 11.82 20.72
C GLY A 783 -27.90 11.24 19.70
N GLY A 784 -27.92 11.69 18.45
CA GLY A 784 -27.06 11.18 17.37
C GLY A 784 -25.55 11.48 17.52
N GLY A 785 -25.17 12.19 18.58
CA GLY A 785 -23.82 12.70 18.82
C GLY A 785 -23.55 14.03 18.12
N THR A 786 -22.43 14.65 18.47
CA THR A 786 -21.96 15.89 17.87
C THR A 786 -20.89 15.60 16.83
N VAL A 787 -21.09 16.12 15.62
CA VAL A 787 -20.12 16.01 14.53
C VAL A 787 -19.16 17.18 14.60
N LEU A 788 -17.88 16.89 14.74
CA LEU A 788 -16.77 17.83 14.68
C LEU A 788 -16.10 17.72 13.32
N GLY A 789 -16.00 18.81 12.59
CA GLY A 789 -15.33 18.82 11.29
C GLY A 789 -14.53 20.09 11.03
N GLY A 790 -13.75 20.11 9.96
CA GLY A 790 -13.58 19.00 9.01
C GLY A 790 -12.51 19.25 7.96
N THR A 791 -12.61 18.55 6.83
CA THR A 791 -11.77 18.75 5.65
C THR A 791 -12.60 18.85 4.38
N TYR A 792 -12.02 19.46 3.35
CA TYR A 792 -12.52 19.50 1.99
C TYR A 792 -11.35 19.35 1.00
N GLN A 793 -10.98 18.09 0.72
CA GLN A 793 -9.79 17.77 -0.08
C GLN A 793 -10.20 17.17 -1.43
N ILE A 794 -10.25 18.00 -2.47
CA ILE A 794 -10.67 17.57 -3.83
C ILE A 794 -9.62 16.61 -4.42
N GLY A 795 -10.09 15.52 -5.03
CA GLY A 795 -9.25 14.52 -5.68
C GLY A 795 -8.61 13.51 -4.72
N ASN A 796 -8.75 13.70 -3.40
CA ASN A 796 -8.22 12.77 -2.41
C ASN A 796 -9.19 11.59 -2.21
N TRP A 797 -8.69 10.37 -2.42
CA TRP A 797 -9.44 9.10 -2.32
C TRP A 797 -9.06 8.27 -1.09
N ASP A 798 -8.32 8.83 -0.13
CA ASP A 798 -7.95 8.11 1.09
C ASP A 798 -9.19 7.86 1.96
N THR A 799 -9.53 6.59 2.16
CA THR A 799 -10.70 6.14 2.94
C THR A 799 -10.42 6.13 4.44
N GLN A 800 -9.16 6.17 4.87
CA GLN A 800 -8.80 6.03 6.27
C GLN A 800 -8.77 7.39 6.97
N PRO A 801 -9.27 7.51 8.21
CA PRO A 801 -9.08 8.71 9.00
C PRO A 801 -7.60 8.95 9.31
N ASP A 802 -7.09 10.13 8.97
CA ASP A 802 -5.72 10.53 9.32
C ASP A 802 -5.67 11.01 10.79
N PRO A 803 -4.86 10.40 11.67
CA PRO A 803 -4.82 10.75 13.09
C PRO A 803 -4.40 12.20 13.35
N ASN A 804 -3.50 12.75 12.52
CA ASN A 804 -3.03 14.13 12.68
C ASN A 804 -4.14 15.14 12.39
N THR A 805 -4.90 14.90 11.32
CA THR A 805 -6.07 15.68 10.90
C THR A 805 -7.17 15.58 11.96
N ALA A 806 -7.41 14.38 12.52
CA ALA A 806 -8.36 14.23 13.61
C ALA A 806 -7.96 15.05 14.84
N ASN A 807 -6.69 15.02 15.24
CA ASN A 807 -6.17 15.84 16.34
C ASN A 807 -6.33 17.33 16.05
N ARG A 808 -6.03 17.79 14.83
CA ARG A 808 -6.20 19.20 14.44
C ARG A 808 -7.67 19.64 14.44
N ILE A 809 -8.58 18.80 13.94
CA ILE A 809 -10.03 19.05 14.01
C ILE A 809 -10.45 19.22 15.48
N MET A 810 -10.12 18.25 16.33
CA MET A 810 -10.48 18.30 17.75
C MET A 810 -9.87 19.52 18.46
N GLN A 811 -8.59 19.82 18.20
CA GLN A 811 -7.89 20.96 18.80
C GLN A 811 -8.60 22.28 18.47
N ARG A 812 -8.89 22.53 17.19
CA ARG A 812 -9.58 23.77 16.78
C ARG A 812 -10.96 23.92 17.42
N ILE A 813 -11.69 22.81 17.58
CA ILE A 813 -13.00 22.83 18.23
C ILE A 813 -12.87 23.15 19.72
N VAL A 814 -11.94 22.52 20.45
CA VAL A 814 -11.77 22.79 21.89
C VAL A 814 -11.17 24.17 22.16
N ASP A 815 -10.39 24.72 21.23
CA ASP A 815 -9.88 26.09 21.33
C ASP A 815 -11.02 27.12 21.16
N LEU A 816 -11.94 26.86 20.23
CA LEU A 816 -13.07 27.75 19.95
C LEU A 816 -14.19 27.62 20.99
N CYS A 817 -14.46 26.39 21.43
CA CYS A 817 -15.55 26.05 22.33
C CYS A 817 -15.05 25.16 23.48
N PRO A 818 -14.25 25.68 24.44
CA PRO A 818 -13.65 24.86 25.51
C PRO A 818 -14.66 24.12 26.38
N GLU A 819 -15.87 24.67 26.50
CA GLU A 819 -16.98 24.11 27.28
C GLU A 819 -17.41 22.71 26.80
N ILE A 820 -17.28 22.40 25.51
CA ILE A 820 -17.64 21.09 24.94
C ILE A 820 -16.85 19.96 25.62
N ALA A 821 -15.63 20.26 26.08
CA ALA A 821 -14.73 19.33 26.76
C ALA A 821 -14.60 19.62 28.26
N GLY A 822 -15.46 20.47 28.83
CA GLY A 822 -15.38 20.91 30.22
C GLY A 822 -14.04 21.58 30.57
N GLY A 823 -13.42 22.28 29.62
CA GLY A 823 -12.12 22.95 29.78
C GLY A 823 -10.90 22.03 29.83
N LYS A 824 -11.06 20.72 29.61
CA LYS A 824 -9.96 19.73 29.70
C LYS A 824 -9.16 19.57 28.39
N GLY A 825 -9.43 20.39 27.37
CA GLY A 825 -8.87 20.22 26.03
C GLY A 825 -9.33 18.92 25.36
N ILE A 826 -8.57 18.42 24.38
CA ILE A 826 -8.90 17.18 23.64
C ILE A 826 -9.21 15.99 24.57
N PRO A 827 -8.48 15.72 25.67
CA PRO A 827 -8.80 14.63 26.59
C PRO A 827 -10.21 14.67 27.21
N GLY A 828 -10.90 15.82 27.19
CA GLY A 828 -12.28 15.94 27.64
C GLY A 828 -13.33 15.50 26.61
N LEU A 829 -12.93 15.20 25.37
CA LEU A 829 -13.82 14.70 24.32
C LEU A 829 -14.02 13.19 24.44
N SER A 830 -15.27 12.76 24.56
CA SER A 830 -15.68 11.36 24.51
C SER A 830 -15.97 10.95 23.07
N ILE A 831 -14.94 10.48 22.37
CA ILE A 831 -15.02 10.09 20.96
C ILE A 831 -15.92 8.84 20.81
N ILE A 832 -16.84 8.91 19.84
CA ILE A 832 -17.64 7.78 19.37
C ILE A 832 -16.91 7.08 18.22
N ARG A 833 -16.53 7.85 17.19
CA ARG A 833 -15.78 7.35 16.02
C ARG A 833 -15.10 8.48 15.25
N HIS A 834 -14.11 8.10 14.45
CA HIS A 834 -13.61 8.91 13.34
C HIS A 834 -14.32 8.46 12.05
N GLY A 835 -14.54 9.38 11.12
CA GLY A 835 -15.23 9.07 9.86
C GLY A 835 -14.63 9.83 8.68
N VAL A 836 -14.63 9.18 7.52
CA VAL A 836 -14.22 9.76 6.24
C VAL A 836 -15.28 9.44 5.20
N GLY A 837 -15.80 10.48 4.56
CA GLY A 837 -16.71 10.35 3.42
C GLY A 837 -16.24 11.16 2.24
N PHE A 838 -16.56 10.69 1.03
CA PHE A 838 -16.25 11.42 -0.19
C PHE A 838 -17.47 12.20 -0.66
N ARG A 839 -17.41 13.53 -0.58
CA ARG A 839 -18.43 14.39 -1.19
C ARG A 839 -18.35 14.21 -2.73
N PRO A 840 -19.48 13.99 -3.44
CA PRO A 840 -19.50 13.83 -4.88
C PRO A 840 -19.35 15.18 -5.58
N TYR A 841 -18.15 15.75 -5.55
CA TYR A 841 -17.84 17.01 -6.22
C TYR A 841 -17.93 16.82 -7.74
N ARG A 842 -18.44 17.83 -8.44
CA ARG A 842 -18.49 17.88 -9.90
C ARG A 842 -18.07 19.26 -10.38
N LYS A 843 -17.07 19.33 -11.26
CA LYS A 843 -16.66 20.58 -11.90
C LYS A 843 -17.81 21.08 -12.77
N GLY A 844 -18.23 22.33 -12.55
CA GLY A 844 -19.42 22.91 -13.18
C GLY A 844 -20.72 22.72 -12.39
N GLY A 845 -20.66 22.11 -11.20
CA GLY A 845 -21.81 21.95 -10.31
C GLY A 845 -22.64 20.70 -10.59
N MET A 846 -23.80 20.61 -9.93
CA MET A 846 -24.72 19.48 -10.07
C MET A 846 -25.22 19.31 -11.52
N ARG A 847 -25.31 18.06 -11.98
CA ARG A 847 -25.98 17.70 -13.24
C ARG A 847 -27.42 17.27 -12.93
N LEU A 848 -28.39 18.06 -13.40
CA LEU A 848 -29.82 17.77 -13.34
C LEU A 848 -30.46 18.03 -14.69
N GLU A 849 -30.55 16.99 -15.52
CA GLU A 849 -31.04 17.08 -16.90
C GLU A 849 -31.50 15.71 -17.42
N GLU A 850 -32.31 15.72 -18.48
CA GLU A 850 -32.67 14.52 -19.23
C GLU A 850 -31.67 14.21 -20.36
N GLU A 851 -31.33 12.94 -20.49
CA GLU A 851 -30.55 12.37 -21.60
C GLU A 851 -31.34 11.18 -22.18
N LYS A 852 -31.21 10.95 -23.49
CA LYS A 852 -31.84 9.83 -24.16
C LYS A 852 -30.78 8.90 -24.71
N LEU A 853 -30.84 7.62 -24.33
CA LEU A 853 -29.92 6.59 -24.81
C LEU A 853 -30.34 6.10 -26.19
N ASP A 854 -29.40 5.43 -26.89
CA ASP A 854 -29.57 4.91 -28.25
C ASP A 854 -30.76 3.95 -28.41
N ASP A 855 -31.15 3.26 -27.33
CA ASP A 855 -32.28 2.33 -27.32
C ASP A 855 -33.58 2.95 -26.79
N GLU A 856 -33.70 4.27 -26.90
CA GLU A 856 -34.87 5.08 -26.56
C GLU A 856 -35.19 5.17 -25.05
N THR A 857 -34.36 4.56 -24.19
CA THR A 857 -34.47 4.71 -22.74
C THR A 857 -34.09 6.13 -22.31
N TRP A 858 -34.90 6.75 -21.46
CA TRP A 858 -34.59 8.06 -20.89
C TRP A 858 -33.81 7.94 -19.59
N VAL A 859 -32.78 8.76 -19.41
CA VAL A 859 -32.02 8.90 -18.18
C VAL A 859 -32.19 10.32 -17.64
N ILE A 860 -32.63 10.45 -16.40
CA ILE A 860 -32.64 11.73 -15.68
C ILE A 860 -31.45 11.73 -14.72
N HIS A 861 -30.43 12.52 -15.03
CA HIS A 861 -29.26 12.67 -14.17
C HIS A 861 -29.60 13.54 -12.97
N ASN A 862 -29.15 13.15 -11.78
CA ASN A 862 -29.25 13.94 -10.56
C ASN A 862 -28.06 13.63 -9.63
N TYR A 863 -26.87 14.12 -9.97
CA TYR A 863 -25.63 13.87 -9.23
C TYR A 863 -24.67 15.08 -9.24
N GLY A 864 -23.56 15.01 -8.50
CA GLY A 864 -22.59 16.11 -8.40
C GLY A 864 -22.89 17.13 -7.29
N HIS A 865 -23.49 16.68 -6.19
CA HIS A 865 -23.98 17.54 -5.11
C HIS A 865 -22.92 17.99 -4.10
N SER A 866 -21.64 17.63 -4.28
CA SER A 866 -20.55 17.97 -3.36
C SER A 866 -20.96 17.91 -1.87
N GLY A 867 -20.81 19.00 -1.12
CA GLY A 867 -21.17 19.11 0.31
C GLY A 867 -22.62 19.53 0.60
N TRP A 868 -23.48 19.66 -0.40
CA TRP A 868 -24.83 20.24 -0.23
C TRP A 868 -25.99 19.29 -0.56
N GLY A 869 -25.73 17.98 -0.70
CA GLY A 869 -26.76 17.00 -1.09
C GLY A 869 -28.00 16.97 -0.18
N TYR A 870 -27.85 17.13 1.14
CA TYR A 870 -29.00 17.22 2.06
C TYR A 870 -29.76 18.53 1.88
N MET A 871 -29.04 19.65 1.76
CA MET A 871 -29.64 20.97 1.54
C MET A 871 -30.32 21.12 0.18
N GLY A 872 -29.89 20.38 -0.84
CA GLY A 872 -30.50 20.38 -2.17
C GLY A 872 -31.57 19.32 -2.37
N SER A 873 -31.72 18.38 -1.42
CA SER A 873 -32.41 17.10 -1.63
C SER A 873 -33.82 17.23 -2.21
N TYR A 874 -34.75 17.86 -1.49
CA TYR A 874 -36.14 18.00 -1.92
C TYR A 874 -36.29 18.88 -3.16
N GLY A 875 -35.57 20.00 -3.23
CA GLY A 875 -35.62 20.88 -4.39
C GLY A 875 -35.16 20.19 -5.67
N CYS A 876 -34.01 19.50 -5.64
CA CYS A 876 -33.53 18.73 -6.79
C CYS A 876 -34.47 17.58 -7.14
N ALA A 877 -35.07 16.92 -6.14
CA ALA A 877 -36.07 15.87 -6.37
C ALA A 877 -37.35 16.40 -7.04
N GLU A 878 -37.83 17.59 -6.68
CA GLU A 878 -38.92 18.27 -7.41
C GLU A 878 -38.55 18.53 -8.87
N GLY A 879 -37.28 18.90 -9.13
CA GLY A 879 -36.74 19.01 -10.48
C GLY A 879 -36.77 17.68 -11.25
N VAL A 880 -36.40 16.57 -10.60
CA VAL A 880 -36.51 15.22 -11.19
C VAL A 880 -37.95 14.90 -11.56
N VAL A 881 -38.91 15.13 -10.65
CA VAL A 881 -40.35 14.89 -10.92
C VAL A 881 -40.80 15.69 -12.15
N LYS A 882 -40.42 16.96 -12.25
CA LYS A 882 -40.75 17.81 -13.40
C LYS A 882 -40.18 17.27 -14.72
N LEU A 883 -38.93 16.80 -14.70
CA LEU A 883 -38.28 16.22 -15.89
C LEU A 883 -38.91 14.89 -16.31
N VAL A 884 -39.25 14.03 -15.35
CA VAL A 884 -39.97 12.78 -15.61
C VAL A 884 -41.35 13.05 -16.23
N GLY A 885 -42.09 14.04 -15.71
CA GLY A 885 -43.36 14.48 -16.30
C GLY A 885 -43.19 14.96 -17.76
N LYS A 886 -42.22 15.85 -18.00
CA LYS A 886 -41.89 16.36 -19.35
C LYS A 886 -41.59 15.25 -20.35
N VAL A 887 -40.82 14.24 -19.95
CA VAL A 887 -40.44 13.12 -20.82
C VAL A 887 -41.63 12.18 -21.08
N THR A 888 -42.48 11.98 -20.08
CA THR A 888 -43.69 11.15 -20.19
C THR A 888 -44.70 11.77 -21.15
N ASP A 889 -44.93 13.09 -21.06
CA ASP A 889 -45.86 13.81 -21.95
C ASP A 889 -45.40 13.80 -23.41
N LYS A 890 -44.08 13.96 -23.66
CA LYS A 890 -43.51 13.83 -25.01
C LYS A 890 -43.70 12.44 -25.61
N THR A 891 -43.69 11.40 -24.77
CA THR A 891 -43.91 10.01 -25.20
C THR A 891 -45.38 9.78 -25.54
N ARG A 892 -46.30 10.35 -24.75
CA ARG A 892 -47.75 10.31 -25.03
C ARG A 892 -48.16 11.09 -26.28
N ALA A 893 -47.49 12.19 -26.60
CA ALA A 893 -47.79 12.99 -27.79
C ALA A 893 -47.27 12.37 -29.12
N LYS A 894 -46.46 11.31 -29.05
CA LYS A 894 -45.92 10.57 -30.21
C LYS A 894 -46.64 9.25 -30.49
N LEU A 895 -47.51 8.81 -29.57
CA LEU A 895 -48.44 7.70 -29.71
C LEU A 895 -49.79 8.25 -30.15
#